data_AF-A0A5B0PBN1-F1
#
_entry.id   AF-A0A5B0PBN1-F1
#
_cell.length_a   1.000
_cell.length_b   1.000
_cell.length_c   1.000
_cell.angle_alpha   90.00
_cell.angle_beta   90.00
_cell.angle_gamma   90.00
#
_symmetry.space_group_name_H-M   'P 1'
#
loop_
_entity.id
_entity.type
_entity.pdbx_description
1 polymer ?
#
loop_
_entity_poly.entity_id
_entity_poly.type
_entity_poly.pdbx_seq_one_letter_code
_entity_poly.pdbx_strand_id
1 'polypeptide(L)'
;MLRLFEKAYLKGEPKAMAHCAQTLLEFNGGSSCIQIYVNQHDFFISRDRIEAVDYVAEAPMWESLADPNQAAPKTEPQLAALYSDIRDQISQEAQIIEVVFPHPVVVMQVFLQRVFAQVIQSHLEKLINAAQGSSTLAFLRVLALARFSTAQLVNDIKAHDFFRSSSSISSSTTETYTLARRGSDDADVDNKASVGVIQAISGGPGISALSSMLDQQLEELFGQHLDNSRYVERECKSLTELYASYLLQFARWHRATNKAKPTNTIFDRMVNQISSSANGTPGTTQTSGLKSLLKLSGISADDSANPLNEELPTTPELCESDGQLDLNVAEKLLTWHAESVGRMIELSSPSEVPKNVFSLLKTLAESFCKGYIETALETSLAQFSSYDFKAEPSLKPMTVIKTADMAMHLWQRYVTTAIVPLAAVSVNIRREMSIFNNHILVRIENKINSVAQKALECVLSWLSISLAKQKKLDFKPKNDELDFSRTHTEACAACTEFLNTTRTIVNQSLSGKNSEIFLSEVGVVFHSFLLEHLKKFPVSAMGGLMLTKDLTMYQDTIAKFNIPGLNERYEMIRELGNIFVVQPSILKSYLGESAMLGRIDGKLLRPFFLMRVDYGDHPKKFWDEVVGESKHHELGAAGAQVDRGLWLGITGA
;
A
#
# COMPACT_ATOMS: atom_id res chain seq x y z
N MET A 1 49.75 -9.73 48.78
CA MET A 1 48.93 -8.55 48.43
C MET A 1 47.57 -8.91 47.86
N LEU A 2 47.44 -9.69 46.77
CA LEU A 2 46.13 -10.09 46.20
C LEU A 2 45.15 -10.72 47.21
N ARG A 3 45.59 -11.71 48.01
CA ARG A 3 44.76 -12.29 49.10
C ARG A 3 44.38 -11.29 50.20
N LEU A 4 45.18 -10.25 50.41
CA LEU A 4 44.86 -9.18 51.38
C LEU A 4 43.83 -8.22 50.81
N PHE A 5 43.91 -7.91 49.51
CA PHE A 5 42.89 -7.17 48.78
C PHE A 5 41.54 -7.89 48.81
N GLU A 6 41.53 -9.19 48.50
CA GLU A 6 40.34 -10.05 48.55
C GLU A 6 39.72 -10.08 49.96
N LYS A 7 40.55 -10.25 51.00
CA LYS A 7 40.09 -10.20 52.39
C LYS A 7 39.54 -8.82 52.79
N ALA A 8 40.12 -7.74 52.28
CA ALA A 8 39.64 -6.38 52.52
C ALA A 8 38.33 -6.09 51.77
N TYR A 9 38.18 -6.65 50.56
CA TYR A 9 36.95 -6.60 49.77
C TYR A 9 35.79 -7.28 50.49
N LEU A 10 35.96 -8.53 50.93
CA LEU A 10 34.95 -9.28 51.68
C LEU A 10 34.55 -8.62 53.02
N LYS A 11 35.41 -7.75 53.56
CA LYS A 11 35.13 -6.99 54.80
C LYS A 11 34.53 -5.61 54.56
N GLY A 12 34.46 -5.14 53.31
CA GLY A 12 33.97 -3.80 52.99
C GLY A 12 34.89 -2.67 53.47
N GLU A 13 36.22 -2.86 53.45
CA GLU A 13 37.20 -1.88 53.93
C GLU A 13 37.89 -1.12 52.77
N PRO A 14 37.33 0.01 52.25
CA PRO A 14 37.81 0.67 51.04
C PRO A 14 39.25 1.23 51.18
N LYS A 15 39.63 1.70 52.36
CA LYS A 15 41.01 2.22 52.61
C LYS A 15 42.07 1.12 52.53
N ALA A 16 41.77 -0.06 53.05
CA ALA A 16 42.67 -1.21 53.00
C ALA A 16 42.78 -1.76 51.57
N MET A 17 41.67 -1.76 50.83
CA MET A 17 41.66 -2.07 49.40
C MET A 17 42.48 -1.07 48.59
N ALA A 18 42.37 0.24 48.88
CA ALA A 18 43.10 1.29 48.19
C ALA A 18 44.61 1.15 48.34
N HIS A 19 45.08 0.90 49.58
CA HIS A 19 46.49 0.65 49.84
C HIS A 19 46.99 -0.58 49.07
N CYS A 20 46.22 -1.68 49.08
CA CYS A 20 46.58 -2.88 48.34
C CYS A 20 46.58 -2.68 46.81
N ALA A 21 45.62 -1.91 46.28
CA ALA A 21 45.52 -1.59 44.86
C ALA A 21 46.69 -0.72 44.39
N GLN A 22 47.11 0.26 45.20
CA GLN A 22 48.29 1.08 44.93
C GLN A 22 49.56 0.23 44.86
N THR A 23 49.79 -0.65 45.84
CA THR A 23 50.96 -1.54 45.82
C THR A 23 50.90 -2.52 44.65
N LEU A 24 49.72 -3.06 44.31
CA LEU A 24 49.59 -3.98 43.18
C LEU A 24 49.80 -3.30 41.83
N LEU A 25 49.44 -2.02 41.70
CA LEU A 25 49.72 -1.22 40.52
C LEU A 25 51.22 -1.18 40.18
N GLU A 26 52.07 -0.98 41.19
CA GLU A 26 53.53 -0.91 41.03
C GLU A 26 54.17 -2.24 40.61
N PHE A 27 53.52 -3.37 40.89
CA PHE A 27 54.06 -4.71 40.61
C PHE A 27 53.55 -5.35 39.31
N ASN A 28 52.26 -5.18 38.97
CA ASN A 28 51.64 -5.85 37.81
C ASN A 28 50.68 -4.97 37.00
N GLY A 29 50.76 -3.65 37.17
CA GLY A 29 49.84 -2.71 36.54
C GLY A 29 48.40 -2.78 37.10
N GLY A 30 48.17 -3.45 38.24
CA GLY A 30 46.87 -3.50 38.92
C GLY A 30 45.84 -4.43 38.25
N SER A 31 46.18 -5.08 37.14
CA SER A 31 45.24 -5.92 36.37
C SER A 31 44.58 -7.02 37.21
N SER A 32 45.34 -7.70 38.06
CA SER A 32 44.83 -8.83 38.86
C SER A 32 43.88 -8.40 39.98
N CYS A 33 44.04 -7.22 40.60
CA CYS A 33 43.07 -6.77 41.62
C CYS A 33 41.76 -6.30 40.98
N ILE A 34 41.84 -5.67 39.79
CA ILE A 34 40.66 -5.31 38.99
C ILE A 34 39.87 -6.56 38.62
N GLN A 35 40.53 -7.61 38.12
CA GLN A 35 39.86 -8.86 37.79
C GLN A 35 39.21 -9.52 39.01
N ILE A 36 39.87 -9.57 40.17
CA ILE A 36 39.27 -10.12 41.40
C ILE A 36 38.05 -9.31 41.81
N TYR A 37 38.15 -7.98 41.81
CA TYR A 37 37.05 -7.09 42.14
C TYR A 37 35.82 -7.37 41.27
N VAL A 38 36.00 -7.41 39.94
CA VAL A 38 34.90 -7.64 38.99
C VAL A 38 34.40 -9.10 39.05
N ASN A 39 35.29 -10.09 39.22
CA ASN A 39 34.93 -11.51 39.32
C ASN A 39 34.16 -11.88 40.57
N GLN A 40 34.47 -11.26 41.69
CA GLN A 40 33.84 -11.55 42.98
C GLN A 40 32.69 -10.61 43.30
N HIS A 41 32.32 -9.75 42.35
CA HIS A 41 31.28 -8.77 42.58
C HIS A 41 29.91 -9.43 42.75
N ASP A 42 29.26 -9.18 43.89
CA ASP A 42 27.98 -9.80 44.26
C ASP A 42 26.93 -9.65 43.17
N PHE A 43 26.86 -8.49 42.51
CA PHE A 43 25.97 -8.22 41.36
C PHE A 43 25.99 -9.29 40.25
N PHE A 44 27.15 -9.89 39.95
CA PHE A 44 27.24 -10.95 38.93
C PHE A 44 26.94 -12.33 39.53
N ILE A 45 27.38 -12.59 40.78
CA ILE A 45 27.24 -13.89 41.44
C ILE A 45 25.78 -14.16 41.88
N SER A 46 25.10 -13.14 42.40
CA SER A 46 23.73 -13.26 42.89
C SER A 46 22.71 -13.36 41.76
N ARG A 47 23.01 -12.77 40.60
CA ARG A 47 22.09 -12.73 39.46
C ARG A 47 22.09 -14.03 38.65
N ASP A 48 23.22 -14.74 38.60
CA ASP A 48 23.30 -16.13 38.12
C ASP A 48 22.41 -17.09 38.95
N ARG A 49 21.96 -16.72 40.15
CA ARG A 49 21.00 -17.50 40.96
C ARG A 49 19.53 -17.10 40.77
N ILE A 50 19.26 -15.96 40.15
CA ILE A 50 17.91 -15.41 39.90
C ILE A 50 17.47 -15.74 38.45
N GLU A 51 18.16 -16.65 37.76
CA GLU A 51 17.94 -17.05 36.37
C GLU A 51 16.66 -17.84 36.07
N ALA A 52 15.66 -17.84 36.95
CA ALA A 52 14.37 -18.48 36.72
C ALA A 52 13.25 -17.48 36.41
N VAL A 53 13.52 -16.48 35.56
CA VAL A 53 12.44 -15.67 34.97
C VAL A 53 12.02 -16.35 33.68
N ASP A 54 11.15 -17.35 33.81
CA ASP A 54 10.44 -17.90 32.68
C ASP A 54 9.53 -16.81 32.10
N TYR A 55 9.80 -16.35 30.88
CA TYR A 55 8.92 -15.46 30.09
C TYR A 55 7.54 -16.11 29.78
N VAL A 56 7.20 -17.23 30.43
CA VAL A 56 6.05 -18.08 30.15
C VAL A 56 4.72 -17.48 30.66
N ALA A 57 4.70 -16.33 31.34
CA ALA A 57 3.50 -15.94 32.11
C ALA A 57 2.99 -14.47 32.01
N GLU A 58 3.48 -13.62 31.10
CA GLU A 58 2.88 -12.28 30.90
C GLU A 58 2.02 -12.20 29.63
N ALA A 59 0.85 -12.85 29.65
CA ALA A 59 -0.07 -12.98 28.51
C ALA A 59 -0.42 -11.68 27.73
N PRO A 60 -0.68 -10.51 28.35
CA PRO A 60 -1.24 -9.38 27.59
C PRO A 60 -0.23 -8.65 26.69
N MET A 61 1.05 -8.58 27.07
CA MET A 61 2.06 -7.90 26.25
C MET A 61 2.39 -8.71 24.99
N TRP A 62 2.55 -10.02 25.13
CA TRP A 62 2.90 -10.91 24.02
C TRP A 62 1.78 -11.01 22.98
N GLU A 63 0.52 -10.90 23.39
CA GLU A 63 -0.62 -10.75 22.49
C GLU A 63 -0.57 -9.43 21.72
N SER A 64 -0.27 -8.32 22.41
CA SER A 64 -0.14 -7.00 21.79
C SER A 64 1.02 -6.93 20.79
N LEU A 65 2.16 -7.58 21.10
CA LEU A 65 3.31 -7.66 20.21
C LEU A 65 3.01 -8.42 18.92
N ALA A 66 2.19 -9.47 19.00
CA ALA A 66 1.80 -10.26 17.85
C ALA A 66 0.65 -9.61 17.04
N ASP A 67 -0.17 -8.75 17.64
CA ASP A 67 -1.30 -8.11 16.99
C ASP A 67 -0.86 -6.89 16.14
N PRO A 68 -0.97 -6.95 14.81
CA PRO A 68 -0.60 -5.84 13.92
C PRO A 68 -1.54 -4.63 14.06
N ASN A 69 -2.69 -4.78 14.70
CA ASN A 69 -3.64 -3.69 14.91
C ASN A 69 -3.34 -2.88 16.17
N GLN A 70 -2.54 -3.42 17.08
CA GLN A 70 -2.14 -2.74 18.30
C GLN A 70 -0.81 -2.01 18.07
N ALA A 71 -0.66 -0.88 18.76
CA ALA A 71 0.60 -0.15 18.76
C ALA A 71 1.69 -1.01 19.45
N ALA A 72 2.90 -0.98 18.89
CA ALA A 72 4.03 -1.64 19.52
C ALA A 72 4.23 -1.11 20.95
N PRO A 73 4.38 -1.98 21.96
CA PRO A 73 4.75 -1.58 23.32
C PRO A 73 6.05 -0.76 23.30
N LYS A 74 6.12 0.24 24.18
CA LYS A 74 7.31 1.11 24.30
C LYS A 74 8.30 0.66 25.38
N THR A 75 7.83 -0.16 26.31
CA THR A 75 8.59 -0.58 27.49
C THR A 75 8.26 -2.03 27.79
N GLU A 76 9.28 -2.78 28.15
CA GLU A 76 9.16 -4.14 28.68
C GLU A 76 9.56 -4.08 30.17
N PRO A 77 8.68 -4.45 31.12
CA PRO A 77 8.90 -4.23 32.55
C PRO A 77 10.16 -4.89 33.08
N GLN A 78 10.50 -6.10 32.62
CA GLN A 78 11.63 -6.86 33.15
C GLN A 78 12.97 -6.25 32.70
N LEU A 79 13.06 -5.84 31.44
CA LEU A 79 14.19 -5.11 30.87
C LEU A 79 14.33 -3.73 31.51
N ALA A 80 13.22 -3.03 31.74
CA ALA A 80 13.21 -1.73 32.42
C ALA A 80 13.71 -1.85 33.86
N ALA A 81 13.27 -2.87 34.60
CA ALA A 81 13.74 -3.16 35.95
C ALA A 81 15.24 -3.49 35.95
N LEU A 82 15.69 -4.38 35.05
CA LEU A 82 17.11 -4.69 34.85
C LEU A 82 17.95 -3.43 34.59
N TYR A 83 17.50 -2.54 33.73
CA TYR A 83 18.23 -1.29 33.43
C TYR A 83 18.18 -0.30 34.59
N SER A 84 17.13 -0.29 35.41
CA SER A 84 17.12 0.47 36.66
C SER A 84 18.18 -0.06 37.63
N ASP A 85 18.21 -1.38 37.84
CA ASP A 85 19.20 -2.02 38.72
C ASP A 85 20.64 -1.74 38.27
N ILE A 86 20.89 -1.79 36.95
CA ILE A 86 22.22 -1.48 36.40
C ILE A 86 22.61 -0.03 36.68
N ARG A 87 21.69 0.93 36.53
CA ARG A 87 21.96 2.35 36.83
C ARG A 87 22.33 2.54 38.30
N ASP A 88 21.53 1.97 39.20
CA ASP A 88 21.77 2.06 40.64
C ASP A 88 23.11 1.41 41.03
N GLN A 89 23.43 0.26 40.43
CA GLN A 89 24.71 -0.42 40.65
C GLN A 89 25.88 0.44 40.16
N ILE A 90 25.81 0.99 38.95
CA ILE A 90 26.89 1.84 38.41
C ILE A 90 27.12 3.07 39.29
N SER A 91 26.06 3.69 39.83
CA SER A 91 26.19 4.84 40.74
C SER A 91 26.87 4.48 42.06
N GLN A 92 26.57 3.31 42.62
CA GLN A 92 27.24 2.81 43.84
C GLN A 92 28.70 2.46 43.56
N GLU A 93 28.96 1.71 42.49
CA GLU A 93 30.30 1.25 42.12
C GLU A 93 31.22 2.41 41.74
N ALA A 94 30.71 3.44 41.09
CA ALA A 94 31.49 4.63 40.75
C ALA A 94 32.14 5.27 41.99
N GLN A 95 31.41 5.39 43.10
CA GLN A 95 31.94 5.98 44.34
C GLN A 95 33.02 5.11 44.97
N ILE A 96 32.87 3.79 44.95
CA ILE A 96 33.85 2.85 45.50
C ILE A 96 35.11 2.86 44.63
N ILE A 97 34.94 2.79 43.31
CA ILE A 97 36.03 2.70 42.34
C ILE A 97 36.91 3.96 42.38
N GLU A 98 36.33 5.15 42.52
CA GLU A 98 37.08 6.42 42.66
C GLU A 98 37.95 6.48 43.91
N VAL A 99 37.50 5.86 45.02
CA VAL A 99 38.24 5.86 46.29
C VAL A 99 39.29 4.76 46.35
N VAL A 100 39.02 3.61 45.74
CA VAL A 100 39.84 2.40 45.88
C VAL A 100 40.95 2.32 44.82
N PHE A 101 40.69 2.74 43.58
CA PHE A 101 41.61 2.46 42.48
C PHE A 101 42.35 3.71 41.99
N PRO A 102 43.67 3.62 41.72
CA PRO A 102 44.43 4.75 41.18
C PRO A 102 44.05 5.13 39.74
N HIS A 103 43.48 4.18 38.98
CA HIS A 103 42.98 4.38 37.62
C HIS A 103 41.49 3.97 37.50
N PRO A 104 40.55 4.78 38.01
CA PRO A 104 39.11 4.45 38.08
C PRO A 104 38.48 4.09 36.73
N VAL A 105 38.88 4.78 35.66
CA VAL A 105 38.31 4.62 34.31
C VAL A 105 38.53 3.21 33.75
N VAL A 106 39.70 2.61 34.00
CA VAL A 106 40.03 1.26 33.52
C VAL A 106 39.21 0.20 34.26
N VAL A 107 38.97 0.39 35.56
CA VAL A 107 38.14 -0.52 36.37
C VAL A 107 36.69 -0.45 35.92
N MET A 108 36.17 0.77 35.74
CA MET A 108 34.81 0.98 35.23
C MET A 108 34.64 0.39 33.82
N GLN A 109 35.66 0.48 32.96
CA GLN A 109 35.64 -0.16 31.64
C GLN A 109 35.46 -1.67 31.75
N VAL A 110 36.28 -2.35 32.55
CA VAL A 110 36.21 -3.82 32.72
C VAL A 110 34.90 -4.23 33.38
N PHE A 111 34.40 -3.45 34.34
CA PHE A 111 33.10 -3.68 34.98
C PHE A 111 31.95 -3.59 33.97
N LEU A 112 31.88 -2.50 33.19
CA LEU A 112 30.83 -2.30 32.19
C LEU A 112 30.89 -3.33 31.07
N GLN A 113 32.09 -3.69 30.59
CA GLN A 113 32.25 -4.77 29.61
C GLN A 113 31.60 -6.07 30.11
N ARG A 114 31.77 -6.39 31.40
CA ARG A 114 31.13 -7.57 31.98
C ARG A 114 29.62 -7.43 32.14
N VAL A 115 29.12 -6.25 32.53
CA VAL A 115 27.69 -5.97 32.59
C VAL A 115 27.04 -6.20 31.23
N PHE A 116 27.64 -5.71 30.15
CA PHE A 116 27.14 -5.90 28.79
C PHE A 116 27.22 -7.37 28.36
N ALA A 117 28.38 -8.01 28.50
CA ALA A 117 28.62 -9.37 28.00
C ALA A 117 27.91 -10.49 28.78
N GLN A 118 27.61 -10.30 30.07
CA GLN A 118 26.96 -11.33 30.88
C GLN A 118 25.52 -10.98 31.21
N VAL A 119 25.28 -9.80 31.80
CA VAL A 119 23.98 -9.47 32.38
C VAL A 119 23.00 -9.02 31.30
N ILE A 120 23.39 -8.04 30.48
CA ILE A 120 22.53 -7.50 29.42
C ILE A 120 22.37 -8.57 28.33
N GLN A 121 23.46 -9.18 27.87
CA GLN A 121 23.43 -10.20 26.81
C GLN A 121 22.53 -11.39 27.17
N SER A 122 22.69 -12.01 28.34
CA SER A 122 21.87 -13.17 28.75
C SER A 122 20.38 -12.84 28.78
N HIS A 123 20.02 -11.66 29.30
CA HIS A 123 18.62 -11.24 29.36
C HIS A 123 18.03 -10.93 27.97
N LEU A 124 18.79 -10.25 27.11
CA LEU A 124 18.38 -9.97 25.73
C LEU A 124 18.21 -11.26 24.92
N GLU A 125 19.12 -12.23 25.05
CA GLU A 125 19.01 -13.52 24.38
C GLU A 125 17.72 -14.25 24.78
N LYS A 126 17.39 -14.29 26.08
CA LYS A 126 16.13 -14.90 26.57
C LYS A 126 14.90 -14.17 26.01
N LEU A 127 14.89 -12.84 26.03
CA LEU A 127 13.78 -12.02 25.52
C LEU A 127 13.57 -12.20 24.01
N ILE A 128 14.65 -12.13 23.23
CA ILE A 128 14.61 -12.27 21.76
C ILE A 128 14.21 -13.69 21.36
N ASN A 129 14.71 -14.72 22.06
CA ASN A 129 14.34 -16.11 21.79
C ASN A 129 12.86 -16.37 22.08
N ALA A 130 12.32 -15.80 23.16
CA ALA A 130 10.89 -15.86 23.45
C ALA A 130 10.06 -15.20 22.34
N ALA A 131 10.50 -14.04 21.84
CA ALA A 131 9.82 -13.32 20.75
C ALA A 131 9.88 -14.06 19.42
N GLN A 132 11.02 -14.64 19.08
CA GLN A 132 11.20 -15.46 17.89
C GLN A 132 10.29 -16.70 17.91
N GLY A 133 10.02 -17.25 19.10
CA GLY A 133 9.07 -18.35 19.30
C GLY A 133 7.60 -17.96 19.17
N SER A 134 7.25 -16.67 19.21
CA SER A 134 5.86 -16.18 19.15
C SER A 134 5.41 -15.84 17.73
N SER A 135 6.08 -14.86 17.08
CA SER A 135 5.77 -14.45 15.70
C SER A 135 6.91 -13.62 15.10
N THR A 136 7.00 -13.56 13.77
CA THR A 136 7.97 -12.70 13.08
C THR A 136 7.78 -11.23 13.46
N LEU A 137 6.53 -10.75 13.56
CA LEU A 137 6.22 -9.36 13.95
C LEU A 137 6.63 -9.08 15.40
N ALA A 138 6.34 -10.00 16.32
CA ALA A 138 6.71 -9.87 17.73
C ALA A 138 8.23 -9.80 17.88
N PHE A 139 8.98 -10.65 17.17
CA PHE A 139 10.44 -10.58 17.10
C PHE A 139 10.92 -9.20 16.64
N LEU A 140 10.38 -8.65 15.56
CA LEU A 140 10.81 -7.35 15.01
C LEU A 140 10.49 -6.19 15.98
N ARG A 141 9.32 -6.21 16.62
CA ARG A 141 8.93 -5.21 17.63
C ARG A 141 9.79 -5.28 18.89
N VAL A 142 10.05 -6.49 19.40
CA VAL A 142 10.93 -6.71 20.56
C VAL A 142 12.36 -6.31 20.25
N LEU A 143 12.87 -6.61 19.05
CA LEU A 143 14.21 -6.20 18.63
C LEU A 143 14.38 -4.67 18.63
N ALA A 144 13.39 -3.94 18.10
CA ALA A 144 13.38 -2.47 18.12
C ALA A 144 13.33 -1.92 19.55
N LEU A 145 12.41 -2.43 20.38
CA LEU A 145 12.27 -2.05 21.78
C LEU A 145 13.56 -2.28 22.56
N ALA A 146 14.15 -3.47 22.42
CA ALA A 146 15.38 -3.85 23.10
C ALA A 146 16.51 -2.90 22.71
N ARG A 147 16.75 -2.69 21.40
CA ARG A 147 17.82 -1.80 20.94
C ARG A 147 17.62 -0.37 21.43
N PHE A 148 16.40 0.17 21.35
CA PHE A 148 16.09 1.52 21.83
C PHE A 148 16.38 1.65 23.33
N SER A 149 15.94 0.69 24.13
CA SER A 149 16.12 0.69 25.58
C SER A 149 17.60 0.55 25.96
N THR A 150 18.37 -0.32 25.30
CA THR A 150 19.81 -0.45 25.53
C THR A 150 20.56 0.83 25.13
N ALA A 151 20.17 1.47 24.02
CA ALA A 151 20.78 2.73 23.59
C ALA A 151 20.49 3.87 24.59
N GLN A 152 19.29 3.92 25.17
CA GLN A 152 18.99 4.84 26.27
C GLN A 152 19.88 4.58 27.49
N LEU A 153 20.03 3.33 27.91
CA LEU A 153 20.95 2.98 29.00
C LEU A 153 22.39 3.44 28.71
N VAL A 154 22.90 3.20 27.49
CA VAL A 154 24.23 3.67 27.08
C VAL A 154 24.36 5.19 27.21
N ASN A 155 23.35 5.94 26.77
CA ASN A 155 23.33 7.40 26.88
C ASN A 155 23.28 7.87 28.34
N ASP A 156 22.50 7.20 29.19
CA ASP A 156 22.41 7.49 30.62
C ASP A 156 23.77 7.26 31.31
N ILE A 157 24.44 6.15 30.98
CA ILE A 157 25.78 5.83 31.50
C ILE A 157 26.77 6.91 31.06
N LYS A 158 26.79 7.29 29.78
CA LYS A 158 27.67 8.36 29.27
C LYS A 158 27.42 9.71 29.94
N ALA A 159 26.18 9.98 30.36
CA ALA A 159 25.81 11.24 30.98
C ALA A 159 26.15 11.32 32.49
N HIS A 160 26.41 10.18 33.13
CA HIS A 160 26.64 10.07 34.58
C HIS A 160 27.88 10.85 35.06
N ASP A 161 27.82 11.40 36.28
CA ASP A 161 28.82 12.34 36.82
C ASP A 161 30.24 11.77 36.87
N PHE A 162 30.39 10.46 37.11
CA PHE A 162 31.68 9.76 37.03
C PHE A 162 32.44 10.06 35.72
N PHE A 163 31.72 10.16 34.60
CA PHE A 163 32.28 10.42 33.27
C PHE A 163 32.47 11.93 32.98
N ARG A 164 31.83 12.81 33.76
CA ARG A 164 31.99 14.28 33.70
C ARG A 164 33.12 14.78 34.60
N SER A 165 33.28 14.22 35.79
CA SER A 165 34.30 14.63 36.76
C SER A 165 35.71 14.26 36.29
N SER A 166 35.87 13.09 35.68
CA SER A 166 37.15 12.61 35.17
C SER A 166 37.61 13.30 33.87
N SER A 167 36.71 13.99 33.15
CA SER A 167 37.05 14.82 31.97
C SER A 167 37.65 16.17 32.35
N SER A 168 37.45 16.63 33.60
CA SER A 168 38.10 17.84 34.13
C SER A 168 39.57 17.61 34.51
N ILE A 169 39.92 16.39 34.94
CA ILE A 169 41.25 16.03 35.47
C ILE A 169 42.27 15.71 34.35
N SER A 170 41.81 15.25 33.18
CA SER A 170 42.69 14.91 32.04
C SER A 170 43.27 16.13 31.30
N SER A 171 42.92 17.34 31.71
CA SER A 171 43.46 18.59 31.15
C SER A 171 44.76 19.08 31.81
N SER A 172 45.27 18.42 32.87
CA SER A 172 46.35 19.00 33.70
C SER A 172 47.68 18.24 33.81
N THR A 173 47.92 17.12 33.11
CA THR A 173 49.26 16.48 33.16
C THR A 173 49.69 15.85 31.84
N THR A 174 50.36 16.63 31.00
CA THR A 174 51.22 16.14 29.92
C THR A 174 52.65 16.03 30.45
N GLU A 175 53.03 14.91 31.06
CA GLU A 175 54.45 14.58 31.27
C GLU A 175 54.91 13.57 30.22
N THR A 176 55.77 14.05 29.34
CA THR A 176 56.41 13.27 28.27
C THR A 176 57.63 12.54 28.84
N TYR A 177 57.53 11.23 29.07
CA TYR A 177 58.70 10.38 29.32
C TYR A 177 59.11 9.65 28.04
N THR A 178 60.14 10.15 27.36
CA THR A 178 60.86 9.42 26.31
C THR A 178 61.92 8.53 26.92
N LEU A 179 61.76 7.20 26.85
CA LEU A 179 62.82 6.24 27.17
C LEU A 179 63.50 5.74 25.89
N ALA A 180 64.82 5.96 25.86
CA ALA A 180 65.71 5.66 24.76
C ALA A 180 65.86 4.14 24.50
N ARG A 181 65.93 3.79 23.22
CA ARG A 181 66.17 2.45 22.68
C ARG A 181 67.68 2.14 22.74
N ARG A 182 68.08 1.07 23.42
CA ARG A 182 69.40 0.42 23.28
C ARG A 182 69.17 -1.08 23.13
N GLY A 183 69.66 -1.65 22.02
CA GLY A 183 69.35 -3.03 21.60
C GLY A 183 70.35 -4.10 22.04
N SER A 184 69.94 -5.35 21.84
CA SER A 184 70.70 -6.49 21.25
C SER A 184 69.91 -7.80 21.51
N ASP A 185 69.69 -8.55 20.42
CA ASP A 185 69.71 -10.02 20.19
C ASP A 185 69.37 -10.96 21.39
N ASP A 186 68.57 -12.04 21.30
CA ASP A 186 68.69 -13.20 20.41
C ASP A 186 67.63 -14.28 20.83
N ALA A 187 67.38 -15.22 19.91
CA ALA A 187 66.91 -16.62 20.01
C ALA A 187 65.52 -17.08 20.53
N ASP A 188 64.91 -17.90 19.66
CA ASP A 188 63.83 -18.92 19.70
C ASP A 188 63.36 -19.57 21.03
N VAL A 189 62.06 -19.95 21.09
CA VAL A 189 61.54 -21.36 21.07
C VAL A 189 60.04 -21.41 21.45
N ASP A 190 59.32 -22.28 20.72
CA ASP A 190 57.90 -22.63 20.75
C ASP A 190 57.27 -23.09 22.09
N ASN A 191 55.93 -22.95 22.12
CA ASN A 191 54.90 -23.86 22.67
C ASN A 191 54.24 -23.49 24.03
N LYS A 192 52.98 -23.02 24.00
CA LYS A 192 51.86 -23.52 24.85
C LYS A 192 50.53 -22.76 24.66
N ALA A 193 49.48 -23.57 24.50
CA ALA A 193 48.11 -23.44 24.99
C ALA A 193 47.48 -22.04 25.16
N SER A 194 46.41 -21.84 24.41
CA SER A 194 45.43 -20.75 24.44
C SER A 194 44.91 -20.44 25.85
N VAL A 195 45.50 -19.41 26.46
CA VAL A 195 44.90 -18.57 27.50
C VAL A 195 44.62 -17.23 26.83
N GLY A 196 43.41 -16.70 27.00
CA GLY A 196 42.97 -15.44 26.38
C GLY A 196 43.93 -14.29 26.67
N VAL A 197 44.72 -13.92 25.65
CA VAL A 197 45.60 -12.76 25.69
C VAL A 197 44.72 -11.53 25.54
N ILE A 198 44.67 -10.72 26.58
CA ILE A 198 44.12 -9.36 26.52
C ILE A 198 45.05 -8.57 25.61
N GLN A 199 44.62 -8.35 24.36
CA GLN A 199 45.34 -7.54 23.40
C GLN A 199 45.26 -6.08 23.89
N ALA A 200 46.39 -5.55 24.36
CA ALA A 200 46.50 -4.15 24.76
C ALA A 200 46.34 -3.27 23.53
N ILE A 201 45.17 -2.65 23.39
CA ILE A 201 44.92 -1.62 22.38
C ILE A 201 45.70 -0.37 22.81
N SER A 202 46.68 0.03 21.99
CA SER A 202 47.42 1.28 22.16
C SER A 202 46.54 2.47 21.78
N GLY A 203 45.84 3.03 22.77
CA GLY A 203 45.11 4.30 22.69
C GLY A 203 44.96 4.87 24.09
N GLY A 204 45.35 6.12 24.31
CA GLY A 204 45.45 6.73 25.65
C GLY A 204 44.18 6.61 26.50
N PRO A 205 44.30 6.54 27.84
CA PRO A 205 43.18 6.20 28.73
C PRO A 205 42.28 7.43 28.91
N GLY A 206 41.28 7.57 28.03
CA GLY A 206 40.34 8.68 28.04
C GLY A 206 38.89 8.22 28.02
N ILE A 207 38.00 9.01 28.62
CA ILE A 207 36.53 8.84 28.62
C ILE A 207 35.98 8.66 27.19
N SER A 208 36.65 9.23 26.19
CA SER A 208 36.33 9.01 24.77
C SER A 208 36.46 7.55 24.34
N ALA A 209 37.49 6.83 24.81
CA ALA A 209 37.66 5.41 24.53
C ALA A 209 36.56 4.57 25.20
N LEU A 210 36.14 4.97 26.41
CA LEU A 210 35.06 4.32 27.14
C LEU A 210 33.68 4.56 26.51
N SER A 211 33.42 5.79 26.03
CA SER A 211 32.22 6.10 25.24
C SER A 211 32.17 5.27 23.97
N SER A 212 33.30 5.19 23.24
CA SER A 212 33.41 4.36 22.04
C SER A 212 33.25 2.86 22.35
N MET A 213 33.72 2.40 23.51
CA MET A 213 33.54 1.03 23.98
C MET A 213 32.06 0.72 24.21
N LEU A 214 31.30 1.62 24.85
CA LEU A 214 29.87 1.44 25.06
C LEU A 214 29.09 1.38 23.73
N ASP A 215 29.45 2.23 22.77
CA ASP A 215 28.86 2.17 21.41
C ASP A 215 29.19 0.86 20.71
N GLN A 216 30.44 0.40 20.82
CA GLN A 216 30.87 -0.89 20.27
C GLN A 216 30.12 -2.07 20.92
N GLN A 217 29.95 -2.07 22.24
CA GLN A 217 29.19 -3.12 22.94
C GLN A 217 27.72 -3.13 22.54
N LEU A 218 27.10 -1.96 22.33
CA LEU A 218 25.76 -1.87 21.78
C LEU A 218 25.67 -2.46 20.37
N GLU A 219 26.63 -2.19 19.50
CA GLU A 219 26.67 -2.78 18.15
C GLU A 219 26.88 -4.30 18.19
N GLU A 220 27.76 -4.79 19.06
CA GLU A 220 28.08 -6.21 19.21
C GLU A 220 26.87 -7.03 19.69
N LEU A 221 26.11 -6.53 20.67
CA LEU A 221 24.91 -7.18 21.20
C LEU A 221 23.84 -7.47 20.12
N PHE A 222 23.69 -6.55 19.16
CA PHE A 222 22.63 -6.65 18.15
C PHE A 222 23.13 -7.03 16.76
N GLY A 223 24.45 -7.06 16.52
CA GLY A 223 25.05 -7.30 15.20
C GLY A 223 24.52 -8.57 14.52
N GLN A 224 24.42 -9.67 15.26
CA GLN A 224 23.90 -10.96 14.74
C GLN A 224 22.44 -10.90 14.25
N HIS A 225 21.64 -9.98 14.79
CA HIS A 225 20.22 -9.82 14.44
C HIS A 225 20.01 -8.71 13.40
N LEU A 226 20.94 -7.76 13.32
CA LEU A 226 20.89 -6.59 12.45
C LEU A 226 21.76 -6.71 11.19
N ASP A 227 22.22 -7.92 10.85
CA ASP A 227 22.81 -8.21 9.53
C ASP A 227 21.89 -7.62 8.44
N ASN A 228 22.33 -6.52 7.81
CA ASN A 228 21.44 -5.57 7.12
C ASN A 228 20.52 -6.24 6.09
N SER A 229 21.01 -7.23 5.35
CA SER A 229 20.20 -7.97 4.37
C SER A 229 19.16 -8.86 5.05
N ARG A 230 19.52 -9.54 6.15
CA ARG A 230 18.65 -10.50 6.84
C ARG A 230 17.52 -9.80 7.60
N TYR A 231 17.82 -8.68 8.25
CA TYR A 231 16.81 -7.89 8.95
C TYR A 231 15.74 -7.38 7.98
N VAL A 232 16.15 -6.72 6.89
CA VAL A 232 15.22 -6.16 5.91
C VAL A 232 14.43 -7.25 5.19
N GLU A 233 15.04 -8.41 4.91
CA GLU A 233 14.32 -9.57 4.36
C GLU A 233 13.25 -10.08 5.32
N ARG A 234 13.54 -10.18 6.63
CA ARG A 234 12.54 -10.56 7.65
C ARG A 234 11.42 -9.54 7.75
N GLU A 235 11.74 -8.26 7.69
CA GLU A 235 10.78 -7.16 7.72
C GLU A 235 9.83 -7.20 6.50
N CYS A 236 10.39 -7.33 5.29
CA CYS A 236 9.64 -7.52 4.05
C CYS A 236 8.77 -8.79 4.09
N LYS A 237 9.31 -9.90 4.63
CA LYS A 237 8.56 -11.15 4.79
C LYS A 237 7.38 -10.96 5.74
N SER A 238 7.60 -10.37 6.91
CA SER A 238 6.54 -10.09 7.89
C SER A 238 5.43 -9.21 7.28
N LEU A 239 5.77 -8.16 6.54
CA LEU A 239 4.78 -7.33 5.86
C LEU A 239 4.01 -8.10 4.79
N THR A 240 4.70 -8.89 3.98
CA THR A 240 4.08 -9.74 2.96
C THR A 240 3.09 -10.71 3.61
N GLU A 241 3.45 -11.27 4.75
CA GLU A 241 2.60 -12.19 5.50
C GLU A 241 1.34 -11.52 6.06
N LEU A 242 1.49 -10.31 6.61
CA LEU A 242 0.36 -9.51 7.10
C LEU A 242 -0.59 -9.09 5.97
N TYR A 243 -0.06 -8.64 4.84
CA TYR A 243 -0.88 -8.26 3.70
C TYR A 243 -1.60 -9.46 3.09
N ALA A 244 -0.90 -10.59 2.97
CA ALA A 244 -1.47 -11.80 2.39
C ALA A 244 -2.62 -12.38 3.22
N SER A 245 -2.46 -12.38 4.55
CA SER A 245 -3.52 -12.81 5.47
C SER A 245 -4.71 -11.84 5.44
N TYR A 246 -4.47 -10.53 5.51
CA TYR A 246 -5.54 -9.55 5.50
C TYR A 246 -6.34 -9.49 4.20
N LEU A 247 -5.67 -9.64 3.05
CA LEU A 247 -6.30 -9.60 1.72
C LEU A 247 -6.76 -10.98 1.24
N LEU A 248 -6.76 -12.00 2.10
CA LEU A 248 -7.03 -13.37 1.67
C LEU A 248 -8.43 -13.54 1.08
N GLN A 249 -9.45 -13.07 1.80
CA GLN A 249 -10.84 -13.22 1.37
C GLN A 249 -11.10 -12.46 0.07
N PHE A 250 -10.55 -11.25 -0.03
CA PHE A 250 -10.54 -10.45 -1.25
C PHE A 250 -9.91 -11.20 -2.43
N ALA A 251 -8.70 -11.76 -2.24
CA ALA A 251 -8.00 -12.52 -3.28
C ALA A 251 -8.78 -13.77 -3.71
N ARG A 252 -9.43 -14.47 -2.77
CA ARG A 252 -10.29 -15.63 -3.06
C ARG A 252 -11.49 -15.24 -3.91
N TRP A 253 -12.17 -14.15 -3.56
CA TRP A 253 -13.31 -13.65 -4.32
C TRP A 253 -12.93 -13.32 -5.76
N HIS A 254 -11.84 -12.56 -5.95
CA HIS A 254 -11.39 -12.18 -7.29
C HIS A 254 -10.96 -13.38 -8.15
N ARG A 255 -10.35 -14.42 -7.55
CA ARG A 255 -10.04 -15.66 -8.27
C ARG A 255 -11.28 -16.41 -8.70
N ALA A 256 -12.25 -16.56 -7.80
CA ALA A 256 -13.52 -17.23 -8.08
C ALA A 256 -14.27 -16.52 -9.21
N THR A 257 -14.38 -15.18 -9.14
CA THR A 257 -15.04 -14.35 -10.16
C THR A 257 -14.38 -14.45 -11.52
N ASN A 258 -13.04 -14.48 -11.58
CA ASN A 258 -12.30 -14.59 -12.84
C ASN A 258 -12.23 -16.02 -13.41
N LYS A 259 -12.83 -17.02 -12.73
CA LYS A 259 -12.71 -18.46 -13.07
C LYS A 259 -11.24 -18.87 -13.30
N ALA A 260 -10.32 -18.22 -12.59
CA ALA A 260 -8.90 -18.50 -12.75
C ALA A 260 -8.61 -19.90 -12.21
N LYS A 261 -7.79 -20.68 -12.93
CA LYS A 261 -7.30 -21.96 -12.40
C LYS A 261 -6.59 -21.70 -11.05
N PRO A 262 -6.69 -22.60 -10.06
CA PRO A 262 -5.89 -22.49 -8.84
C PRO A 262 -4.43 -22.52 -9.26
N THR A 263 -3.79 -21.35 -9.19
CA THR A 263 -2.35 -21.21 -9.43
C THR A 263 -1.70 -21.22 -8.05
N ASN A 264 -0.51 -21.82 -7.91
CA ASN A 264 0.27 -21.80 -6.66
C ASN A 264 0.79 -20.37 -6.37
N THR A 265 -0.13 -19.43 -6.15
CA THR A 265 0.17 -18.04 -5.81
C THR A 265 0.82 -17.96 -4.44
N ILE A 266 1.47 -16.83 -4.17
CA ILE A 266 2.08 -16.57 -2.85
C ILE A 266 1.01 -16.67 -1.75
N PHE A 267 -0.20 -16.18 -2.01
CA PHE A 267 -1.34 -16.29 -1.09
C PHE A 267 -1.72 -17.74 -0.80
N ASP A 268 -1.84 -18.61 -1.82
CA ASP A 268 -2.24 -20.01 -1.60
C ASP A 268 -1.12 -20.82 -0.94
N ARG A 269 0.14 -20.59 -1.33
CA ARG A 269 1.29 -21.22 -0.68
C ARG A 269 1.38 -20.83 0.79
N MET A 270 1.15 -19.55 1.09
CA MET A 270 1.25 -19.03 2.43
C MET A 270 0.08 -19.47 3.30
N VAL A 271 -1.15 -19.51 2.77
CA VAL A 271 -2.31 -20.07 3.48
C VAL A 271 -2.13 -21.56 3.72
N ASN A 272 -1.66 -22.32 2.73
CA ASN A 272 -1.36 -23.74 2.92
C ASN A 272 -0.24 -23.95 3.94
N GLN A 273 0.74 -23.06 3.99
CA GLN A 273 1.80 -23.07 5.01
C GLN A 273 1.21 -22.77 6.40
N ILE A 274 0.38 -21.73 6.55
CA ILE A 274 -0.31 -21.40 7.81
C ILE A 274 -1.21 -22.55 8.27
N SER A 275 -2.02 -23.12 7.38
CA SER A 275 -2.91 -24.26 7.67
C SER A 275 -2.13 -25.53 8.02
N SER A 276 -1.00 -25.79 7.35
CA SER A 276 -0.13 -26.92 7.68
C SER A 276 0.57 -26.76 9.03
N SER A 277 0.92 -25.53 9.41
CA SER A 277 1.49 -25.20 10.72
C SER A 277 0.44 -25.22 11.84
N ALA A 278 -0.84 -25.00 11.54
CA ALA A 278 -1.95 -25.09 12.48
C ALA A 278 -2.26 -26.53 12.93
N ASN A 279 -2.00 -27.54 12.08
CA ASN A 279 -2.20 -28.97 12.38
C ASN A 279 -1.00 -29.63 13.09
N GLY A 280 0.03 -28.86 13.48
CA GLY A 280 1.15 -29.35 14.28
C GLY A 280 0.76 -29.62 15.74
N THR A 281 1.48 -30.52 16.40
CA THR A 281 1.23 -30.95 17.80
C THR A 281 1.13 -29.74 18.74
N PRO A 282 0.12 -29.65 19.64
CA PRO A 282 -0.06 -28.52 20.55
C PRO A 282 1.00 -28.55 21.66
N GLY A 283 2.16 -27.97 21.38
CA GLY A 283 3.23 -27.76 22.33
C GLY A 283 4.13 -26.64 21.83
N THR A 284 4.48 -25.70 22.73
CA THR A 284 5.35 -24.51 22.57
C THR A 284 4.82 -23.33 21.74
N THR A 285 4.49 -22.23 22.45
CA THR A 285 4.63 -20.77 22.15
C THR A 285 4.36 -20.15 20.76
N GLN A 286 4.32 -20.89 19.66
CA GLN A 286 4.04 -20.37 18.30
C GLN A 286 2.56 -20.03 18.04
N THR A 287 1.70 -20.17 19.05
CA THR A 287 0.24 -20.11 18.87
C THR A 287 -0.29 -18.69 18.74
N SER A 288 0.34 -17.69 19.36
CA SER A 288 -0.19 -16.30 19.37
C SER A 288 -0.09 -15.62 18.00
N GLY A 289 1.08 -15.68 17.36
CA GLY A 289 1.29 -15.14 16.01
C GLY A 289 0.38 -15.77 14.96
N LEU A 290 0.32 -17.09 14.95
CA LEU A 290 -0.51 -17.84 14.00
C LEU A 290 -2.01 -17.53 14.22
N LYS A 291 -2.47 -17.48 15.47
CA LYS A 291 -3.85 -17.09 15.82
C LYS A 291 -4.18 -15.68 15.35
N SER A 292 -3.27 -14.72 15.51
CA SER A 292 -3.47 -13.34 15.06
C SER A 292 -3.62 -13.25 13.53
N LEU A 293 -2.79 -14.00 12.77
CA LEU A 293 -2.86 -14.05 11.31
C LEU A 293 -4.12 -14.78 10.81
N LEU A 294 -4.54 -15.85 11.49
CA LEU A 294 -5.79 -16.57 11.18
C LEU A 294 -7.02 -15.68 11.42
N LYS A 295 -7.05 -14.98 12.56
CA LYS A 295 -8.09 -13.99 12.86
C LYS A 295 -8.13 -12.88 11.80
N LEU A 296 -6.97 -12.42 11.35
CA LEU A 296 -6.86 -11.41 10.29
C LEU A 296 -7.36 -11.92 8.94
N SER A 297 -7.25 -13.23 8.70
CA SER A 297 -7.73 -13.91 7.50
C SER A 297 -9.23 -14.25 7.54
N GLY A 298 -9.93 -13.93 8.65
CA GLY A 298 -11.34 -14.30 8.85
C GLY A 298 -11.57 -15.79 9.08
N ILE A 299 -10.52 -16.57 9.40
CA ILE A 299 -10.61 -18.00 9.72
C ILE A 299 -10.56 -18.13 11.24
N SER A 300 -11.68 -18.55 11.86
CA SER A 300 -11.75 -18.76 13.31
C SER A 300 -10.79 -19.86 13.75
N ALA A 301 -9.92 -19.56 14.70
CA ALA A 301 -8.98 -20.53 15.29
C ALA A 301 -9.64 -21.43 16.37
N ASP A 302 -10.85 -21.08 16.84
CA ASP A 302 -11.52 -21.71 18.00
C ASP A 302 -12.33 -22.99 17.68
N ASP A 303 -12.53 -23.35 16.41
CA ASP A 303 -13.30 -24.56 16.04
C ASP A 303 -12.53 -25.88 16.20
N SER A 304 -11.30 -25.84 16.73
CA SER A 304 -10.45 -27.02 16.89
C SER A 304 -10.70 -27.84 18.18
N ALA A 305 -11.77 -27.55 18.92
CA ALA A 305 -12.07 -28.20 20.20
C ALA A 305 -13.01 -29.44 20.14
N ASN A 306 -13.51 -29.86 18.98
CA ASN A 306 -14.36 -31.06 18.86
C ASN A 306 -13.91 -31.99 17.70
N PRO A 307 -13.01 -32.97 17.94
CA PRO A 307 -12.44 -33.80 16.88
C PRO A 307 -13.31 -35.01 16.47
N LEU A 308 -14.64 -34.97 16.64
CA LEU A 308 -15.46 -36.18 16.38
C LEU A 308 -16.79 -36.00 15.64
N ASN A 309 -17.18 -34.82 15.17
CA ASN A 309 -18.34 -34.69 14.28
C ASN A 309 -18.35 -33.30 13.62
N GLU A 310 -17.65 -33.12 12.52
CA GLU A 310 -18.04 -32.11 11.53
C GLU A 310 -17.32 -32.37 10.21
N GLU A 311 -18.10 -32.30 9.13
CA GLU A 311 -17.60 -32.32 7.75
C GLU A 311 -16.57 -31.20 7.55
N LEU A 312 -15.75 -31.31 6.48
CA LEU A 312 -14.69 -30.36 6.12
C LEU A 312 -15.07 -28.91 6.44
N PRO A 313 -14.16 -28.07 6.98
CA PRO A 313 -14.46 -26.68 7.30
C PRO A 313 -15.04 -26.00 6.06
N THR A 314 -16.33 -25.69 6.12
CA THR A 314 -17.05 -24.98 5.06
C THR A 314 -16.30 -23.69 4.81
N THR A 315 -15.65 -23.58 3.65
CA THR A 315 -15.09 -22.30 3.20
C THR A 315 -16.19 -21.24 3.32
N PRO A 316 -15.94 -20.11 4.02
CA PRO A 316 -16.96 -19.09 4.21
C PRO A 316 -17.52 -18.69 2.84
N GLU A 317 -18.86 -18.66 2.72
CA GLU A 317 -19.53 -18.27 1.48
C GLU A 317 -19.02 -16.90 1.03
N LEU A 318 -18.42 -16.84 -0.16
CA LEU A 318 -17.84 -15.61 -0.71
C LEU A 318 -18.97 -14.62 -1.02
N CYS A 319 -18.94 -13.46 -0.38
CA CYS A 319 -19.95 -12.42 -0.56
C CYS A 319 -19.48 -11.37 -1.59
N GLU A 320 -20.40 -10.67 -2.26
CA GLU A 320 -20.05 -9.61 -3.22
C GLU A 320 -19.25 -8.46 -2.56
N SER A 321 -19.46 -8.22 -1.26
CA SER A 321 -18.69 -7.27 -0.46
C SER A 321 -17.20 -7.60 -0.35
N ASP A 322 -16.85 -8.89 -0.41
CA ASP A 322 -15.45 -9.34 -0.24
C ASP A 322 -14.55 -8.87 -1.39
N GLY A 323 -15.13 -8.61 -2.57
CA GLY A 323 -14.43 -8.12 -3.75
C GLY A 323 -14.38 -6.59 -3.88
N GLN A 324 -14.97 -5.85 -2.95
CA GLN A 324 -15.05 -4.40 -3.04
C GLN A 324 -13.76 -3.74 -2.54
N LEU A 325 -13.32 -2.70 -3.24
CA LEU A 325 -12.28 -1.82 -2.72
C LEU A 325 -12.85 -0.98 -1.57
N ASP A 326 -12.12 -0.94 -0.47
CA ASP A 326 -12.32 -0.06 0.68
C ASP A 326 -11.07 0.78 0.97
N LEU A 327 -11.30 2.03 1.34
CA LEU A 327 -10.25 2.97 1.78
C LEU A 327 -9.70 2.62 3.15
N ASN A 328 -10.49 2.01 4.04
CA ASN A 328 -9.98 1.59 5.35
C ASN A 328 -8.92 0.50 5.21
N VAL A 329 -9.12 -0.43 4.26
CA VAL A 329 -8.12 -1.44 3.91
C VAL A 329 -6.85 -0.76 3.39
N ALA A 330 -6.98 0.21 2.48
CA ALA A 330 -5.84 0.97 1.96
C ALA A 330 -5.06 1.70 3.08
N GLU A 331 -5.75 2.42 3.96
CA GLU A 331 -5.16 3.10 5.11
C GLU A 331 -4.44 2.10 6.04
N LYS A 332 -5.03 0.93 6.25
CA LYS A 332 -4.46 -0.10 7.10
C LYS A 332 -3.14 -0.64 6.56
N LEU A 333 -3.09 -0.96 5.26
CA LEU A 333 -1.87 -1.41 4.59
C LEU A 333 -0.76 -0.36 4.69
N LEU A 334 -1.10 0.93 4.48
CA LEU A 334 -0.15 2.04 4.61
C LEU A 334 0.35 2.23 6.05
N THR A 335 -0.52 2.01 7.05
CA THR A 335 -0.18 2.12 8.47
C THR A 335 0.82 1.04 8.89
N TRP A 336 0.60 -0.22 8.50
CA TRP A 336 1.54 -1.30 8.77
C TRP A 336 2.89 -1.08 8.09
N HIS A 337 2.88 -0.57 6.85
CA HIS A 337 4.11 -0.15 6.19
C HIS A 337 4.83 0.97 6.96
N ALA A 338 4.11 1.98 7.44
CA ALA A 338 4.70 3.09 8.18
C ALA A 338 5.36 2.63 9.49
N GLU A 339 4.73 1.70 10.21
CA GLU A 339 5.31 1.09 11.41
C GLU A 339 6.62 0.35 11.10
N SER A 340 6.62 -0.44 10.01
CA SER A 340 7.79 -1.16 9.52
C SER A 340 8.93 -0.23 9.10
N VAL A 341 8.61 0.84 8.38
CA VAL A 341 9.58 1.89 8.01
C VAL A 341 10.14 2.58 9.26
N GLY A 342 9.31 2.87 10.26
CA GLY A 342 9.74 3.45 11.54
C GLY A 342 10.80 2.59 12.22
N ARG A 343 10.54 1.29 12.39
CA ARG A 343 11.54 0.35 12.93
C ARG A 343 12.80 0.30 12.09
N MET A 344 12.66 0.24 10.76
CA MET A 344 13.80 0.18 9.85
C MET A 344 14.72 1.40 9.99
N ILE A 345 14.18 2.61 10.17
CA ILE A 345 14.97 3.83 10.40
C ILE A 345 15.75 3.75 11.70
N GLU A 346 15.16 3.21 12.77
CA GLU A 346 15.81 3.07 14.08
C GLU A 346 16.89 1.98 14.11
N LEU A 347 16.66 0.89 13.37
CA LEU A 347 17.50 -0.31 13.40
C LEU A 347 18.61 -0.31 12.34
N SER A 348 18.46 0.43 11.25
CA SER A 348 19.45 0.48 10.16
C SER A 348 20.47 1.59 10.35
N SER A 349 21.66 1.43 9.77
CA SER A 349 22.62 2.53 9.67
C SER A 349 22.10 3.63 8.72
N PRO A 350 22.41 4.92 8.96
CA PRO A 350 21.92 6.03 8.14
C PRO A 350 22.27 5.93 6.64
N SER A 351 23.39 5.25 6.30
CA SER A 351 23.80 5.03 4.91
C SER A 351 22.93 4.01 4.17
N GLU A 352 22.36 3.04 4.88
CA GLU A 352 21.56 1.96 4.29
C GLU A 352 20.06 2.29 4.25
N VAL A 353 19.58 3.26 5.02
CA VAL A 353 18.16 3.67 5.07
C VAL A 353 17.54 3.88 3.67
N PRO A 354 18.18 4.58 2.71
CA PRO A 354 17.60 4.76 1.37
C PRO A 354 17.37 3.43 0.63
N LYS A 355 18.29 2.48 0.75
CA LYS A 355 18.18 1.18 0.09
C LYS A 355 17.10 0.32 0.75
N ASN A 356 17.06 0.32 2.08
CA ASN A 356 16.13 -0.49 2.86
C ASN A 356 14.69 0.00 2.71
N VAL A 357 14.46 1.32 2.74
CA VAL A 357 13.12 1.89 2.50
C VAL A 357 12.64 1.62 1.07
N PHE A 358 13.56 1.55 0.09
CA PHE A 358 13.16 1.19 -1.28
C PHE A 358 12.67 -0.25 -1.37
N SER A 359 13.34 -1.17 -0.68
CA SER A 359 12.92 -2.58 -0.62
C SER A 359 11.53 -2.72 0.01
N LEU A 360 11.26 -2.00 1.11
CA LEU A 360 9.93 -1.99 1.73
C LEU A 360 8.86 -1.38 0.81
N LEU A 361 9.18 -0.27 0.13
CA LEU A 361 8.28 0.35 -0.85
C LEU A 361 7.90 -0.63 -1.98
N LYS A 362 8.85 -1.43 -2.47
CA LYS A 362 8.59 -2.46 -3.48
C LYS A 362 7.66 -3.55 -2.94
N THR A 363 7.84 -3.98 -1.70
CA THR A 363 6.95 -4.95 -1.02
C THR A 363 5.53 -4.40 -0.89
N LEU A 364 5.39 -3.14 -0.50
CA LEU A 364 4.09 -2.47 -0.44
C LEU A 364 3.46 -2.36 -1.83
N ALA A 365 4.22 -1.96 -2.86
CA ALA A 365 3.72 -1.86 -4.23
C ALA A 365 3.16 -3.20 -4.75
N GLU A 366 3.84 -4.32 -4.49
CA GLU A 366 3.37 -5.65 -4.91
C GLU A 366 2.02 -6.00 -4.27
N SER A 367 1.81 -5.65 -2.99
CA SER A 367 0.57 -6.01 -2.28
C SER A 367 -0.55 -4.98 -2.47
N PHE A 368 -0.26 -3.70 -2.27
CA PHE A 368 -1.22 -2.59 -2.38
C PHE A 368 -1.59 -2.32 -3.83
N CYS A 369 -0.60 -2.11 -4.72
CA CYS A 369 -0.90 -1.73 -6.09
C CYS A 369 -1.34 -2.95 -6.89
N LYS A 370 -0.51 -4.01 -6.93
CA LYS A 370 -0.78 -5.17 -7.78
C LYS A 370 -1.80 -6.14 -7.16
N GLY A 371 -1.59 -6.55 -5.91
CA GLY A 371 -2.43 -7.52 -5.21
C GLY A 371 -3.84 -7.02 -4.87
N TYR A 372 -4.02 -5.71 -4.70
CA TYR A 372 -5.29 -5.12 -4.28
C TYR A 372 -5.93 -4.28 -5.39
N ILE A 373 -5.35 -3.13 -5.75
CA ILE A 373 -5.97 -2.20 -6.71
C ILE A 373 -6.06 -2.78 -8.13
N GLU A 374 -4.94 -3.25 -8.68
CA GLU A 374 -4.88 -3.79 -10.04
C GLU A 374 -5.77 -5.05 -10.18
N THR A 375 -5.82 -5.90 -9.15
CA THR A 375 -6.65 -7.12 -9.14
C THR A 375 -8.14 -6.79 -9.21
N ALA A 376 -8.60 -5.75 -8.49
CA ALA A 376 -9.98 -5.28 -8.56
C ALA A 376 -10.31 -4.72 -9.95
N LEU A 377 -9.44 -3.88 -10.51
CA LEU A 377 -9.61 -3.30 -11.84
C LEU A 377 -9.62 -4.37 -12.94
N GLU A 378 -8.74 -5.37 -12.86
CA GLU A 378 -8.73 -6.50 -13.80
C GLU A 378 -10.02 -7.32 -13.75
N THR A 379 -10.56 -7.53 -12.55
CA THR A 379 -11.82 -8.27 -12.38
C THR A 379 -13.01 -7.48 -12.94
N SER A 380 -13.05 -6.17 -12.70
CA SER A 380 -14.05 -5.29 -13.30
C SER A 380 -13.96 -5.30 -14.84
N LEU A 381 -12.74 -5.26 -15.39
CA LEU A 381 -12.53 -5.37 -16.83
C LEU A 381 -13.01 -6.72 -17.39
N ALA A 382 -12.74 -7.82 -16.67
CA ALA A 382 -13.19 -9.15 -17.05
C ALA A 382 -14.72 -9.29 -17.00
N GLN A 383 -15.38 -8.67 -16.02
CA GLN A 383 -16.85 -8.60 -15.93
C GLN A 383 -17.45 -7.86 -17.14
N PHE A 384 -16.89 -6.71 -17.53
CA PHE A 384 -17.34 -6.02 -18.75
C PHE A 384 -17.03 -6.81 -20.03
N SER A 385 -15.92 -7.55 -20.06
CA SER A 385 -15.50 -8.31 -21.25
C SER A 385 -16.31 -9.61 -21.45
N SER A 386 -16.82 -10.19 -20.37
CA SER A 386 -17.63 -11.43 -20.38
C SER A 386 -19.13 -11.17 -20.53
N TYR A 387 -19.50 -9.92 -20.83
CA TYR A 387 -20.88 -9.49 -20.92
C TYR A 387 -21.67 -10.18 -22.05
N ASP A 388 -22.90 -10.62 -21.76
CA ASP A 388 -23.84 -11.19 -22.76
C ASP A 388 -24.65 -10.08 -23.44
N PHE A 389 -24.47 -9.91 -24.75
CA PHE A 389 -25.16 -8.92 -25.58
C PHE A 389 -26.69 -9.02 -25.61
N LYS A 390 -27.28 -10.10 -25.06
CA LYS A 390 -28.73 -10.30 -25.04
C LYS A 390 -29.45 -9.63 -23.87
N ALA A 391 -28.75 -9.38 -22.76
CA ALA A 391 -29.33 -8.74 -21.57
C ALA A 391 -29.01 -7.23 -21.56
N GLU A 392 -29.48 -6.50 -20.55
CA GLU A 392 -29.08 -5.11 -20.25
C GLU A 392 -27.81 -5.06 -19.40
N PRO A 393 -26.79 -4.22 -19.75
CA PRO A 393 -25.50 -4.25 -19.07
C PRO A 393 -25.54 -3.61 -17.69
N SER A 394 -25.04 -4.37 -16.71
CA SER A 394 -24.75 -3.82 -15.38
C SER A 394 -23.50 -2.96 -15.43
N LEU A 395 -23.64 -1.67 -15.10
CA LEU A 395 -22.51 -0.74 -14.99
C LEU A 395 -21.90 -0.71 -13.58
N LYS A 396 -22.39 -1.54 -12.65
CA LYS A 396 -21.83 -1.65 -11.28
C LYS A 396 -20.31 -1.86 -11.26
N PRO A 397 -19.69 -2.69 -12.14
CA PRO A 397 -18.24 -2.87 -12.11
C PRO A 397 -17.45 -1.58 -12.33
N MET A 398 -18.06 -0.52 -12.89
CA MET A 398 -17.42 0.79 -13.10
C MET A 398 -17.14 1.52 -11.77
N THR A 399 -17.90 1.25 -10.71
CA THR A 399 -17.79 1.99 -9.44
C THR A 399 -16.44 1.79 -8.75
N VAL A 400 -15.73 0.71 -9.08
CA VAL A 400 -14.36 0.44 -8.61
C VAL A 400 -13.39 1.58 -8.95
N ILE A 401 -13.63 2.30 -10.05
CA ILE A 401 -12.74 3.37 -10.54
C ILE A 401 -12.57 4.46 -9.49
N LYS A 402 -13.67 4.91 -8.87
CA LYS A 402 -13.63 5.98 -7.87
C LYS A 402 -12.81 5.58 -6.65
N THR A 403 -13.05 4.39 -6.11
CA THR A 403 -12.33 3.95 -4.91
C THR A 403 -10.85 3.68 -5.23
N ALA A 404 -10.55 3.13 -6.41
CA ALA A 404 -9.17 2.96 -6.87
C ALA A 404 -8.44 4.30 -6.99
N ASP A 405 -9.08 5.31 -7.59
CA ASP A 405 -8.54 6.67 -7.70
C ASP A 405 -8.25 7.27 -6.32
N MET A 406 -9.21 7.21 -5.39
CA MET A 406 -9.03 7.70 -4.03
C MET A 406 -7.91 6.96 -3.26
N ALA A 407 -7.82 5.64 -3.39
CA ALA A 407 -6.75 4.85 -2.80
C ALA A 407 -5.37 5.23 -3.39
N MET A 408 -5.31 5.52 -4.69
CA MET A 408 -4.08 5.97 -5.35
C MET A 408 -3.67 7.39 -4.94
N HIS A 409 -4.61 8.27 -4.60
CA HIS A 409 -4.30 9.56 -3.97
C HIS A 409 -3.65 9.38 -2.59
N LEU A 410 -4.14 8.44 -1.77
CA LEU A 410 -3.53 8.10 -0.48
C LEU A 410 -2.11 7.55 -0.66
N TRP A 411 -1.93 6.61 -1.59
CA TRP A 411 -0.61 6.09 -1.99
C TRP A 411 0.33 7.22 -2.40
N GLN A 412 -0.10 8.09 -3.32
CA GLN A 412 0.74 9.14 -3.87
C GLN A 412 1.17 10.14 -2.80
N ARG A 413 0.23 10.52 -1.92
CA ARG A 413 0.54 11.38 -0.77
C ARG A 413 1.56 10.70 0.13
N TYR A 414 1.31 9.46 0.54
CA TYR A 414 2.20 8.70 1.42
C TYR A 414 3.62 8.56 0.85
N VAL A 415 3.75 8.13 -0.40
CA VAL A 415 5.07 7.93 -1.04
C VAL A 415 5.82 9.25 -1.18
N THR A 416 5.15 10.31 -1.65
CA THR A 416 5.79 11.60 -1.91
C THR A 416 6.17 12.33 -0.62
N THR A 417 5.31 12.29 0.40
CA THR A 417 5.52 13.08 1.63
C THR A 417 6.28 12.33 2.71
N ALA A 418 6.19 11.00 2.79
CA ALA A 418 6.83 10.22 3.84
C ALA A 418 8.00 9.37 3.34
N ILE A 419 7.86 8.69 2.20
CA ILE A 419 8.87 7.70 1.77
C ILE A 419 10.04 8.33 1.01
N VAL A 420 9.77 9.11 -0.04
CA VAL A 420 10.82 9.73 -0.89
C VAL A 420 11.80 10.61 -0.07
N PRO A 421 11.37 11.40 0.93
CA PRO A 421 12.29 12.18 1.74
C PRO A 421 13.31 11.35 2.53
N LEU A 422 13.00 10.10 2.88
CA LEU A 422 13.94 9.20 3.59
C LEU A 422 15.16 8.82 2.73
N ALA A 423 15.08 8.98 1.41
CA ALA A 423 16.20 8.81 0.50
C ALA A 423 17.03 10.09 0.28
N ALA A 424 16.85 11.15 1.09
CA ALA A 424 17.53 12.43 0.89
C ALA A 424 19.07 12.32 0.86
N VAL A 425 19.64 11.37 1.58
CA VAL A 425 21.10 11.11 1.65
C VAL A 425 21.64 10.48 0.35
N SER A 426 20.78 9.87 -0.48
CA SER A 426 21.17 9.24 -1.75
C SER A 426 20.32 9.74 -2.92
N VAL A 427 20.87 10.68 -3.69
CA VAL A 427 20.18 11.30 -4.84
C VAL A 427 19.79 10.26 -5.90
N ASN A 428 20.64 9.25 -6.13
CA ASN A 428 20.38 8.20 -7.12
C ASN A 428 19.16 7.36 -6.72
N ILE A 429 19.13 6.88 -5.48
CA ILE A 429 18.01 6.06 -4.98
C ILE A 429 16.73 6.89 -4.90
N ARG A 430 16.80 8.16 -4.47
CA ARG A 430 15.65 9.07 -4.46
C ARG A 430 15.03 9.25 -5.84
N ARG A 431 15.88 9.41 -6.87
CA ARG A 431 15.43 9.49 -8.27
C ARG A 431 14.78 8.18 -8.72
N GLU A 432 15.40 7.03 -8.42
CA GLU A 432 14.84 5.71 -8.75
C GLU A 432 13.47 5.47 -8.10
N MET A 433 13.31 5.82 -6.82
CA MET A 433 12.02 5.74 -6.13
C MET A 433 10.95 6.59 -6.81
N SER A 434 11.31 7.81 -7.22
CA SER A 434 10.38 8.73 -7.89
C SER A 434 9.95 8.17 -9.26
N ILE A 435 10.90 7.62 -10.02
CA ILE A 435 10.64 6.96 -11.31
C ILE A 435 9.74 5.73 -11.11
N PHE A 436 10.07 4.89 -10.13
CA PHE A 436 9.30 3.70 -9.79
C PHE A 436 7.85 4.06 -9.42
N ASN A 437 7.66 5.08 -8.59
CA ASN A 437 6.35 5.57 -8.20
C ASN A 437 5.54 6.07 -9.41
N ASN A 438 6.14 6.89 -10.27
CA ASN A 438 5.47 7.37 -11.49
C ASN A 438 5.07 6.23 -12.42
N HIS A 439 5.90 5.19 -12.57
CA HIS A 439 5.56 4.01 -13.35
C HIS A 439 4.35 3.25 -12.80
N ILE A 440 4.18 3.20 -11.48
CA ILE A 440 3.01 2.59 -10.84
C ILE A 440 1.75 3.41 -11.13
N LEU A 441 1.81 4.74 -10.98
CA LEU A 441 0.68 5.63 -11.26
C LEU A 441 0.19 5.45 -12.70
N VAL A 442 1.09 5.58 -13.68
CA VAL A 442 0.76 5.44 -15.11
C VAL A 442 0.17 4.06 -15.41
N ARG A 443 0.67 3.00 -14.78
CA ARG A 443 0.15 1.64 -14.98
C ARG A 443 -1.29 1.50 -14.49
N ILE A 444 -1.61 2.05 -13.31
CA ILE A 444 -2.95 1.99 -12.74
C ILE A 444 -3.91 2.89 -13.52
N GLU A 445 -3.47 4.09 -13.91
CA GLU A 445 -4.22 4.99 -14.79
C GLU A 445 -4.60 4.30 -16.12
N ASN A 446 -3.66 3.60 -16.75
CA ASN A 446 -3.93 2.83 -17.96
C ASN A 446 -4.99 1.73 -17.75
N LYS A 447 -5.00 1.07 -16.59
CA LYS A 447 -6.02 0.07 -16.24
C LYS A 447 -7.39 0.71 -15.98
N ILE A 448 -7.43 1.83 -15.26
CA ILE A 448 -8.66 2.62 -15.08
C ILE A 448 -9.24 3.04 -16.43
N ASN A 449 -8.39 3.55 -17.32
CA ASN A 449 -8.78 3.93 -18.69
C ASN A 449 -9.34 2.73 -19.48
N SER A 450 -8.73 1.55 -19.34
CA SER A 450 -9.21 0.32 -20.00
C SER A 450 -10.60 -0.08 -19.51
N VAL A 451 -10.86 -0.01 -18.20
CA VAL A 451 -12.18 -0.28 -17.62
C VAL A 451 -13.22 0.73 -18.12
N ALA A 452 -12.89 2.03 -18.11
CA ALA A 452 -13.77 3.08 -18.60
C ALA A 452 -14.09 2.91 -20.09
N GLN A 453 -13.09 2.63 -20.93
CA GLN A 453 -13.29 2.38 -22.36
C GLN A 453 -14.19 1.16 -22.60
N LYS A 454 -13.97 0.06 -21.87
CA LYS A 454 -14.82 -1.13 -22.01
C LYS A 454 -16.26 -0.87 -21.56
N ALA A 455 -16.45 -0.13 -20.47
CA ALA A 455 -17.77 0.29 -20.01
C ALA A 455 -18.49 1.15 -21.08
N LEU A 456 -17.78 2.08 -21.71
CA LEU A 456 -18.31 2.89 -22.82
C LEU A 456 -18.76 2.01 -23.99
N GLU A 457 -17.93 1.05 -24.42
CA GLU A 457 -18.29 0.11 -25.48
C GLU A 457 -19.58 -0.67 -25.15
N CYS A 458 -19.73 -1.16 -23.91
CA CYS A 458 -20.93 -1.86 -23.47
C CYS A 458 -22.18 -0.95 -23.50
N VAL A 459 -22.07 0.29 -23.02
CA VAL A 459 -23.15 1.28 -23.06
C VAL A 459 -23.59 1.54 -24.51
N LEU A 460 -22.63 1.85 -25.40
CA LEU A 460 -22.91 2.16 -26.80
C LEU A 460 -23.50 0.96 -27.55
N SER A 461 -22.98 -0.24 -27.29
CA SER A 461 -23.51 -1.48 -27.87
C SER A 461 -24.97 -1.72 -27.47
N TRP A 462 -25.29 -1.55 -26.18
CA TRP A 462 -26.66 -1.73 -25.70
C TRP A 462 -27.63 -0.67 -26.21
N LEU A 463 -27.20 0.60 -26.32
CA LEU A 463 -28.01 1.66 -26.93
C LEU A 463 -28.34 1.35 -28.39
N SER A 464 -27.38 0.84 -29.15
CA SER A 464 -27.59 0.40 -30.54
C SER A 464 -28.59 -0.74 -30.63
N ILE A 465 -28.45 -1.77 -29.78
CA ILE A 465 -29.38 -2.91 -29.71
C ILE A 465 -30.79 -2.46 -29.30
N SER A 466 -30.89 -1.58 -28.30
CA SER A 466 -32.17 -1.07 -27.80
C SER A 466 -32.90 -0.24 -28.86
N LEU A 467 -32.17 0.62 -29.58
CA LEU A 467 -32.73 1.39 -30.69
C LEU A 467 -33.15 0.50 -31.88
N ALA A 468 -32.44 -0.61 -32.12
CA ALA A 468 -32.78 -1.56 -33.18
C ALA A 468 -34.08 -2.34 -32.92
N LYS A 469 -34.62 -2.34 -31.69
CA LYS A 469 -35.91 -2.97 -31.36
C LYS A 469 -37.12 -2.20 -31.91
N GLN A 470 -36.92 -1.00 -32.44
CA GLN A 470 -37.97 -0.18 -33.05
C GLN A 470 -38.66 -0.91 -34.21
N LYS A 471 -39.99 -0.94 -34.20
CA LYS A 471 -40.79 -1.58 -35.24
C LYS A 471 -41.08 -0.59 -36.35
N LYS A 472 -41.14 -1.08 -37.61
CA LYS A 472 -41.48 -0.23 -38.77
C LYS A 472 -42.85 0.44 -38.67
N LEU A 473 -43.78 -0.19 -37.94
CA LEU A 473 -45.13 0.35 -37.75
C LEU A 473 -45.18 1.48 -36.71
N ASP A 474 -44.13 1.68 -35.91
CA ASP A 474 -44.10 2.72 -34.87
C ASP A 474 -44.13 4.13 -35.50
N PHE A 475 -43.54 4.29 -36.69
CA PHE A 475 -43.57 5.55 -37.46
C PHE A 475 -44.47 5.50 -38.71
N LYS A 476 -45.14 4.36 -38.93
CA LYS A 476 -46.14 4.16 -39.99
C LYS A 476 -47.33 3.36 -39.44
N PRO A 477 -48.13 3.97 -38.55
CA PRO A 477 -49.31 3.32 -37.99
C PRO A 477 -50.30 2.94 -39.10
N LYS A 478 -51.02 1.84 -38.90
CA LYS A 478 -52.06 1.39 -39.83
C LYS A 478 -53.45 1.91 -39.45
N ASN A 479 -53.65 2.31 -38.20
CA ASN A 479 -54.94 2.71 -37.66
C ASN A 479 -54.75 3.89 -36.70
N ASP A 480 -55.11 5.09 -37.14
CA ASP A 480 -54.70 6.35 -36.51
C ASP A 480 -55.32 6.60 -35.12
N GLU A 481 -56.45 5.94 -34.79
CA GLU A 481 -57.19 6.16 -33.53
C GLU A 481 -56.58 5.45 -32.31
N LEU A 482 -56.02 4.24 -32.47
CA LEU A 482 -55.44 3.45 -31.36
C LEU A 482 -54.00 3.86 -31.04
N ASP A 483 -53.27 4.41 -32.01
CA ASP A 483 -51.88 4.84 -31.82
C ASP A 483 -51.77 6.24 -31.18
N PHE A 484 -52.87 7.01 -31.10
CA PHE A 484 -52.91 8.33 -30.45
C PHE A 484 -52.76 8.26 -28.92
N SER A 485 -53.01 7.10 -28.29
CA SER A 485 -52.85 6.89 -26.85
C SER A 485 -51.40 6.60 -26.44
N ARG A 486 -50.50 6.33 -27.38
CA ARG A 486 -49.07 6.10 -27.10
C ARG A 486 -48.34 7.44 -27.02
N THR A 487 -47.60 7.64 -25.92
CA THR A 487 -46.89 8.90 -25.66
C THR A 487 -45.50 8.93 -26.31
N HIS A 488 -44.85 7.78 -26.38
CA HIS A 488 -43.52 7.57 -26.97
C HIS A 488 -43.39 6.09 -27.37
N THR A 489 -42.37 5.76 -28.16
CA THR A 489 -42.12 4.39 -28.60
C THR A 489 -41.43 3.56 -27.50
N GLU A 490 -41.55 2.23 -27.57
CA GLU A 490 -40.93 1.31 -26.60
C GLU A 490 -39.38 1.41 -26.65
N ALA A 491 -38.80 1.60 -27.83
CA ALA A 491 -37.35 1.76 -27.98
C ALA A 491 -36.88 3.12 -27.42
N CYS A 492 -37.68 4.18 -27.57
CA CYS A 492 -37.37 5.49 -26.98
C CYS A 492 -37.35 5.42 -25.44
N ALA A 493 -38.37 4.81 -24.84
CA ALA A 493 -38.43 4.60 -23.40
C ALA A 493 -37.22 3.81 -22.88
N ALA A 494 -36.89 2.68 -23.51
CA ALA A 494 -35.78 1.83 -23.10
C ALA A 494 -34.42 2.55 -23.20
N CYS A 495 -34.17 3.26 -24.30
CA CYS A 495 -32.91 4.02 -24.46
C CYS A 495 -32.80 5.16 -23.44
N THR A 496 -33.88 5.90 -23.20
CA THR A 496 -33.87 7.06 -22.28
C THR A 496 -33.74 6.63 -20.83
N GLU A 497 -34.40 5.55 -20.41
CA GLU A 497 -34.23 4.94 -19.09
C GLU A 497 -32.78 4.52 -18.87
N PHE A 498 -32.20 3.78 -19.82
CA PHE A 498 -30.81 3.34 -19.74
C PHE A 498 -29.80 4.50 -19.75
N LEU A 499 -30.05 5.57 -20.51
CA LEU A 499 -29.21 6.79 -20.50
C LEU A 499 -29.25 7.49 -19.12
N ASN A 500 -30.41 7.54 -18.45
CA ASN A 500 -30.51 8.11 -17.11
C ASN A 500 -29.78 7.26 -16.07
N THR A 501 -29.89 5.93 -16.16
CA THR A 501 -29.13 4.99 -15.33
C THR A 501 -27.63 5.14 -15.56
N THR A 502 -27.20 5.20 -16.82
CA THR A 502 -25.80 5.42 -17.22
C THR A 502 -25.25 6.71 -16.62
N ARG A 503 -25.97 7.84 -16.77
CA ARG A 503 -25.58 9.14 -16.19
C ARG A 503 -25.38 9.04 -14.68
N THR A 504 -26.30 8.37 -13.98
CA THR A 504 -26.25 8.25 -12.51
C THR A 504 -25.00 7.48 -12.07
N ILE A 505 -24.73 6.34 -12.70
CA ILE A 505 -23.58 5.48 -12.35
C ILE A 505 -22.25 6.15 -12.75
N VAL A 506 -22.20 6.81 -13.91
CA VAL A 506 -21.00 7.53 -14.38
C VAL A 506 -20.65 8.67 -13.42
N ASN A 507 -21.63 9.46 -12.97
CA ASN A 507 -21.39 10.53 -12.00
C ASN A 507 -21.02 10.02 -10.60
N GLN A 508 -21.37 8.78 -10.27
CA GLN A 508 -20.93 8.13 -9.04
C GLN A 508 -19.51 7.55 -9.17
N SER A 509 -19.09 7.16 -10.37
CA SER A 509 -17.85 6.40 -10.62
C SER A 509 -16.69 7.25 -11.15
N LEU A 510 -16.98 8.32 -11.87
CA LEU A 510 -16.00 9.27 -12.43
C LEU A 510 -16.22 10.66 -11.83
N SER A 511 -15.15 11.46 -11.78
CA SER A 511 -15.17 12.81 -11.22
C SER A 511 -14.85 13.88 -12.26
N GLY A 512 -15.46 15.06 -12.10
CA GLY A 512 -15.13 16.29 -12.83
C GLY A 512 -15.13 16.13 -14.35
N LYS A 513 -13.97 16.42 -14.96
CA LYS A 513 -13.78 16.40 -16.42
C LYS A 513 -13.95 14.99 -17.01
N ASN A 514 -13.61 13.95 -16.26
CA ASN A 514 -13.65 12.57 -16.76
C ASN A 514 -15.09 12.09 -16.99
N SER A 515 -16.03 12.44 -16.09
CA SER A 515 -17.46 12.17 -16.31
C SER A 515 -18.02 12.96 -17.48
N GLU A 516 -17.60 14.22 -17.65
CA GLU A 516 -18.03 15.07 -18.77
C GLU A 516 -17.59 14.47 -20.12
N ILE A 517 -16.33 14.05 -20.24
CA ILE A 517 -15.79 13.43 -21.46
C ILE A 517 -16.53 12.13 -21.79
N PHE A 518 -16.75 11.27 -20.80
CA PHE A 518 -17.45 10.00 -20.99
C PHE A 518 -18.89 10.22 -21.48
N LEU A 519 -19.65 11.10 -20.81
CA LEU A 519 -21.04 11.38 -21.17
C LEU A 519 -21.16 12.14 -22.51
N SER A 520 -20.17 12.98 -22.84
CA SER A 520 -20.05 13.63 -24.14
C SER A 520 -19.93 12.59 -25.26
N GLU A 521 -19.02 11.62 -25.12
CA GLU A 521 -18.84 10.56 -26.10
C GLU A 521 -20.11 9.70 -26.25
N VAL A 522 -20.75 9.31 -25.15
CA VAL A 522 -22.06 8.62 -25.18
C VAL A 522 -23.09 9.43 -25.98
N GLY A 523 -23.22 10.72 -25.67
CA GLY A 523 -24.19 11.60 -26.31
C GLY A 523 -23.93 11.82 -27.81
N VAL A 524 -22.66 12.00 -28.22
CA VAL A 524 -22.26 12.20 -29.62
C VAL A 524 -22.46 10.93 -30.45
N VAL A 525 -22.08 9.77 -29.93
CA VAL A 525 -22.25 8.50 -30.63
C VAL A 525 -23.73 8.12 -30.70
N PHE A 526 -24.49 8.29 -29.62
CA PHE A 526 -25.94 8.04 -29.64
C PHE A 526 -26.68 8.95 -30.62
N HIS A 527 -26.30 10.23 -30.69
CA HIS A 527 -26.80 11.16 -31.70
C HIS A 527 -26.56 10.63 -33.13
N SER A 528 -25.37 10.07 -33.38
CA SER A 528 -25.03 9.46 -34.66
C SER A 528 -25.89 8.22 -34.96
N PHE A 529 -26.18 7.39 -33.94
CA PHE A 529 -27.12 6.27 -34.08
C PHE A 529 -28.53 6.73 -34.43
N LEU A 530 -29.02 7.81 -33.81
CA LEU A 530 -30.33 8.39 -34.13
C LEU A 530 -30.38 8.89 -35.58
N LEU A 531 -29.39 9.64 -36.05
CA LEU A 531 -29.35 10.09 -37.45
C LEU A 531 -29.38 8.92 -38.43
N GLU A 532 -28.61 7.87 -38.16
CA GLU A 532 -28.57 6.69 -39.01
C GLU A 532 -29.87 5.87 -38.95
N HIS A 533 -30.55 5.89 -37.81
CA HIS A 533 -31.86 5.30 -37.63
C HIS A 533 -32.92 6.02 -38.46
N LEU A 534 -32.95 7.36 -38.42
CA LEU A 534 -33.93 8.17 -39.16
C LEU A 534 -33.83 8.03 -40.68
N LYS A 535 -32.68 7.60 -41.22
CA LYS A 535 -32.49 7.31 -42.65
C LYS A 535 -33.08 5.97 -43.10
N LYS A 536 -33.55 5.13 -42.17
CA LYS A 536 -33.99 3.74 -42.46
C LYS A 536 -35.49 3.50 -42.27
N PHE A 537 -36.19 4.40 -41.57
CA PHE A 537 -37.59 4.20 -41.20
C PHE A 537 -38.50 5.10 -42.02
N PRO A 538 -39.45 4.54 -42.79
CA PRO A 538 -40.44 5.34 -43.49
C PRO A 538 -41.42 5.97 -42.49
N VAL A 539 -41.61 7.28 -42.58
CA VAL A 539 -42.41 8.07 -41.63
C VAL A 539 -43.65 8.66 -42.33
N SER A 540 -44.82 8.35 -41.78
CA SER A 540 -46.10 8.97 -42.16
C SER A 540 -46.33 10.28 -41.41
N ALA A 541 -47.27 11.13 -41.83
CA ALA A 541 -47.57 12.38 -41.12
C ALA A 541 -47.94 12.15 -39.64
N MET A 542 -48.74 11.11 -39.35
CA MET A 542 -49.09 10.72 -37.97
C MET A 542 -47.88 10.15 -37.22
N GLY A 543 -47.08 9.29 -37.85
CA GLY A 543 -45.84 8.77 -37.26
C GLY A 543 -44.77 9.84 -37.05
N GLY A 544 -44.79 10.93 -37.82
CA GLY A 544 -43.94 12.10 -37.62
C GLY A 544 -44.23 12.78 -36.27
N LEU A 545 -45.49 12.85 -35.85
CA LEU A 545 -45.84 13.36 -34.52
C LEU A 545 -45.29 12.47 -33.39
N MET A 546 -45.35 11.14 -33.57
CA MET A 546 -44.73 10.19 -32.63
C MET A 546 -43.22 10.38 -32.57
N LEU A 547 -42.58 10.50 -33.74
CA LEU A 547 -41.14 10.75 -33.85
C LEU A 547 -40.74 12.05 -33.14
N THR A 548 -41.47 13.15 -33.33
CA THR A 548 -41.16 14.42 -32.65
C THR A 548 -41.25 14.28 -31.12
N LYS A 549 -42.19 13.48 -30.59
CA LYS A 549 -42.24 13.17 -29.15
C LYS A 549 -41.02 12.39 -28.68
N ASP A 550 -40.62 11.34 -29.41
CA ASP A 550 -39.42 10.56 -29.10
C ASP A 550 -38.15 11.44 -29.12
N LEU A 551 -38.00 12.30 -30.13
CA LEU A 551 -36.86 13.21 -30.25
C LEU A 551 -36.82 14.25 -29.12
N THR A 552 -37.98 14.73 -28.67
CA THR A 552 -38.09 15.60 -27.50
C THR A 552 -37.64 14.86 -26.24
N MET A 553 -38.08 13.61 -26.05
CA MET A 553 -37.68 12.80 -24.90
C MET A 553 -36.17 12.49 -24.88
N TYR A 554 -35.57 12.23 -26.04
CA TYR A 554 -34.11 12.10 -26.18
C TYR A 554 -33.39 13.40 -25.83
N GLN A 555 -33.86 14.55 -26.34
CA GLN A 555 -33.30 15.87 -26.03
C GLN A 555 -33.37 16.15 -24.52
N ASP A 556 -34.52 15.96 -23.89
CA ASP A 556 -34.71 16.20 -22.46
C ASP A 556 -33.83 15.29 -21.60
N THR A 557 -33.63 14.04 -22.04
CA THR A 557 -32.75 13.09 -21.33
C THR A 557 -31.29 13.50 -21.44
N ILE A 558 -30.84 13.92 -22.62
CA ILE A 558 -29.45 14.36 -22.84
C ILE A 558 -29.20 15.73 -22.21
N ALA A 559 -30.19 16.61 -22.15
CA ALA A 559 -30.08 17.90 -21.48
C ALA A 559 -29.70 17.74 -20.00
N LYS A 560 -30.19 16.67 -19.35
CA LYS A 560 -29.79 16.32 -17.99
C LYS A 560 -28.28 16.06 -17.86
N PHE A 561 -27.58 15.69 -18.92
CA PHE A 561 -26.12 15.48 -18.87
C PHE A 561 -25.38 16.79 -18.55
N ASN A 562 -26.05 17.95 -18.73
CA ASN A 562 -25.51 19.28 -18.46
C ASN A 562 -24.27 19.60 -19.32
N ILE A 563 -24.26 19.17 -20.58
CA ILE A 563 -23.17 19.38 -21.54
C ILE A 563 -23.68 20.28 -22.67
N PRO A 564 -23.27 21.57 -22.74
CA PRO A 564 -23.79 22.52 -23.73
C PRO A 564 -23.66 22.05 -25.18
N GLY A 565 -22.51 21.48 -25.56
CA GLY A 565 -22.28 20.98 -26.91
C GLY A 565 -23.16 19.81 -27.33
N LEU A 566 -23.76 19.07 -26.38
CA LEU A 566 -24.77 18.07 -26.69
C LEU A 566 -26.15 18.71 -26.91
N ASN A 567 -26.50 19.75 -26.14
CA ASN A 567 -27.81 20.40 -26.26
C ASN A 567 -28.04 20.93 -27.68
N GLU A 568 -27.04 21.58 -28.28
CA GLU A 568 -27.11 22.10 -29.65
C GLU A 568 -27.31 20.97 -30.67
N ARG A 569 -26.62 19.83 -30.49
CA ARG A 569 -26.74 18.67 -31.39
C ARG A 569 -28.13 18.05 -31.35
N TYR A 570 -28.70 17.89 -30.16
CA TYR A 570 -30.04 17.31 -30.01
C TYR A 570 -31.15 18.30 -30.38
N GLU A 571 -30.91 19.61 -30.28
CA GLU A 571 -31.78 20.63 -30.86
C GLU A 571 -31.82 20.54 -32.39
N MET A 572 -30.67 20.35 -33.04
CA MET A 572 -30.61 20.13 -34.50
C MET A 572 -31.39 18.88 -34.91
N ILE A 573 -31.27 17.76 -34.19
CA ILE A 573 -32.07 16.54 -34.46
C ILE A 573 -33.57 16.82 -34.31
N ARG A 574 -34.00 17.64 -33.33
CA ARG A 574 -35.40 18.00 -33.18
C ARG A 574 -35.91 18.82 -34.37
N GLU A 575 -35.14 19.81 -34.82
CA GLU A 575 -35.47 20.56 -36.03
C GLU A 575 -35.54 19.64 -37.26
N LEU A 576 -34.65 18.65 -37.36
CA LEU A 576 -34.67 17.62 -38.39
C LEU A 576 -35.94 16.76 -38.32
N GLY A 577 -36.40 16.42 -37.12
CA GLY A 577 -37.65 15.68 -36.90
C GLY A 577 -38.88 16.35 -37.51
N ASN A 578 -38.95 17.68 -37.46
CA ASN A 578 -40.05 18.44 -38.05
C ASN A 578 -40.12 18.29 -39.58
N ILE A 579 -39.03 17.92 -40.26
CA ILE A 579 -39.05 17.60 -41.69
C ILE A 579 -40.06 16.49 -41.99
N PHE A 580 -40.40 15.60 -41.05
CA PHE A 580 -41.37 14.53 -41.27
C PHE A 580 -42.83 14.94 -41.02
N VAL A 581 -43.06 16.10 -40.40
CA VAL A 581 -44.40 16.59 -40.01
C VAL A 581 -44.87 17.73 -40.92
N VAL A 582 -43.94 18.61 -41.30
CA VAL A 582 -44.23 19.80 -42.10
C VAL A 582 -44.72 19.42 -43.50
N GLN A 583 -45.73 20.14 -44.02
CA GLN A 583 -46.27 19.88 -45.36
C GLN A 583 -45.25 20.21 -46.45
N PRO A 584 -45.23 19.46 -47.57
CA PRO A 584 -44.26 19.68 -48.66
C PRO A 584 -44.16 21.14 -49.12
N SER A 585 -45.28 21.81 -49.32
CA SER A 585 -45.35 23.19 -49.82
C SER A 585 -44.55 24.22 -49.02
N ILE A 586 -44.35 24.00 -47.71
CA ILE A 586 -43.68 24.94 -46.80
C ILE A 586 -42.29 24.46 -46.35
N LEU A 587 -41.84 23.27 -46.76
CA LEU A 587 -40.53 22.71 -46.36
C LEU A 587 -39.36 23.61 -46.77
N LYS A 588 -39.44 24.27 -47.92
CA LYS A 588 -38.40 25.21 -48.38
C LYS A 588 -38.26 26.44 -47.47
N SER A 589 -39.38 27.01 -47.03
CA SER A 589 -39.39 28.14 -46.08
C SER A 589 -38.84 27.70 -44.73
N TYR A 590 -39.31 26.53 -44.25
CA TYR A 590 -38.87 25.96 -42.98
C TYR A 590 -37.35 25.73 -42.93
N LEU A 591 -36.75 25.17 -43.99
CA LEU A 591 -35.30 24.97 -44.05
C LEU A 591 -34.53 26.30 -44.05
N GLY A 592 -35.06 27.34 -44.72
CA GLY A 592 -34.44 28.67 -44.76
C GLY A 592 -34.55 29.44 -43.45
N GLU A 593 -35.62 29.21 -42.68
CA GLU A 593 -35.87 29.85 -41.38
C GLU A 593 -35.28 29.09 -40.19
N SER A 594 -34.96 27.80 -40.36
CA SER A 594 -34.34 26.97 -39.33
C SER A 594 -32.91 27.43 -39.04
N ALA A 595 -32.65 27.70 -37.76
CA ALA A 595 -31.38 28.25 -37.30
C ALA A 595 -30.20 27.28 -37.50
N MET A 596 -30.45 25.98 -37.38
CA MET A 596 -29.43 24.93 -37.46
C MET A 596 -29.42 24.25 -38.84
N LEU A 597 -30.58 23.86 -39.38
CA LEU A 597 -30.66 23.13 -40.65
C LEU A 597 -30.34 24.02 -41.86
N GLY A 598 -30.64 25.31 -41.81
CA GLY A 598 -30.33 26.26 -42.88
C GLY A 598 -28.82 26.40 -43.16
N ARG A 599 -27.97 25.95 -42.22
CA ARG A 599 -26.51 25.93 -42.36
C ARG A 599 -25.98 24.63 -42.97
N ILE A 600 -26.82 23.61 -43.11
CA ILE A 600 -26.44 22.29 -43.62
C ILE A 600 -26.67 22.24 -45.13
N ASP A 601 -25.73 21.64 -45.88
CA ASP A 601 -25.95 21.38 -47.32
C ASP A 601 -27.20 20.49 -47.49
N GLY A 602 -28.18 20.97 -48.26
CA GLY A 602 -29.43 20.25 -48.53
C GLY A 602 -29.21 18.83 -49.07
N LYS A 603 -28.08 18.57 -49.74
CA LYS A 603 -27.72 17.21 -50.19
C LYS A 603 -27.56 16.23 -49.03
N LEU A 604 -27.02 16.66 -47.90
CA LEU A 604 -26.88 15.84 -46.69
C LEU A 604 -28.23 15.57 -46.02
N LEU A 605 -29.24 16.42 -46.27
CA LEU A 605 -30.59 16.26 -45.74
C LEU A 605 -31.46 15.33 -46.60
N ARG A 606 -31.16 15.18 -47.90
CA ARG A 606 -31.93 14.37 -48.85
C ARG A 606 -32.26 12.94 -48.36
N PRO A 607 -31.36 12.18 -47.70
CA PRO A 607 -31.69 10.86 -47.14
C PRO A 607 -32.86 10.86 -46.16
N PHE A 608 -33.09 11.94 -45.42
CA PHE A 608 -34.23 12.05 -44.49
C PHE A 608 -35.53 12.35 -45.23
N PHE A 609 -35.50 13.16 -46.29
CA PHE A 609 -36.68 13.40 -47.13
C PHE A 609 -37.14 12.14 -47.84
N LEU A 610 -36.22 11.28 -48.30
CA LEU A 610 -36.54 9.99 -48.92
C LEU A 610 -37.33 9.05 -48.00
N MET A 611 -37.25 9.25 -46.68
CA MET A 611 -37.96 8.45 -45.70
C MET A 611 -39.40 8.96 -45.45
N ARG A 612 -39.81 10.09 -46.01
CA ARG A 612 -41.22 10.51 -45.95
C ARG A 612 -42.08 9.60 -46.83
N VAL A 613 -43.24 9.21 -46.34
CA VAL A 613 -44.18 8.36 -47.11
C VAL A 613 -44.71 9.07 -48.36
N ASP A 614 -44.90 10.39 -48.30
CA ASP A 614 -45.39 11.22 -49.41
C ASP A 614 -44.28 11.69 -50.37
N TYR A 615 -43.03 11.25 -50.19
CA TYR A 615 -41.93 11.64 -51.06
C TYR A 615 -42.19 11.29 -52.53
N GLY A 616 -42.79 10.12 -52.77
CA GLY A 616 -43.14 9.64 -54.12
C GLY A 616 -44.32 10.36 -54.76
N ASP A 617 -45.10 11.11 -53.99
CA ASP A 617 -46.31 11.80 -54.48
C ASP A 617 -45.97 13.11 -55.21
N HIS A 618 -44.72 13.58 -55.10
CA HIS A 618 -44.23 14.83 -55.70
C HIS A 618 -43.13 14.57 -56.74
N PRO A 619 -43.06 15.38 -57.83
CA PRO A 619 -42.07 15.20 -58.88
C PRO A 619 -40.65 15.50 -58.39
N LYS A 620 -39.64 14.83 -58.96
CA LYS A 620 -38.22 15.02 -58.59
C LYS A 620 -37.78 16.49 -58.56
N LYS A 621 -38.24 17.31 -59.52
CA LYS A 621 -37.95 18.75 -59.60
C LYS A 621 -38.34 19.51 -58.34
N PHE A 622 -39.47 19.18 -57.74
CA PHE A 622 -39.93 19.80 -56.51
C PHE A 622 -38.93 19.56 -55.37
N TRP A 623 -38.46 18.33 -55.20
CA TRP A 623 -37.46 18.02 -54.18
C TRP A 623 -36.09 18.62 -54.49
N ASP A 624 -35.69 18.68 -55.77
CA ASP A 624 -34.46 19.38 -56.19
C ASP A 624 -34.51 20.88 -55.84
N GLU A 625 -35.69 21.52 -55.87
CA GLU A 625 -35.89 22.91 -55.44
C GLU A 625 -35.86 23.14 -53.92
N VAL A 626 -36.12 22.09 -53.13
CA VAL A 626 -36.14 22.13 -51.66
C VAL A 626 -34.77 21.78 -51.08
N VAL A 627 -34.11 20.73 -51.58
CA VAL A 627 -32.85 20.19 -51.02
C VAL A 627 -31.66 20.23 -51.98
N GLY A 628 -31.82 20.78 -53.19
CA GLY A 628 -30.75 20.86 -54.20
C GLY A 628 -30.66 19.63 -55.11
N GLU A 629 -30.01 19.79 -56.27
CA GLU A 629 -29.89 18.77 -57.31
C GLU A 629 -29.05 17.55 -56.88
N SER A 630 -29.55 16.34 -57.17
CA SER A 630 -28.82 15.09 -57.01
C SER A 630 -28.08 14.72 -58.30
N LYS A 631 -26.73 14.73 -58.30
CA LYS A 631 -25.95 14.15 -59.40
C LYS A 631 -26.04 12.61 -59.37
N HIS A 632 -26.20 12.00 -60.54
CA HIS A 632 -26.60 10.60 -60.71
C HIS A 632 -25.54 9.53 -60.38
N HIS A 633 -24.43 9.85 -59.70
CA HIS A 633 -23.25 8.96 -59.67
C HIS A 633 -22.58 8.69 -58.30
N GLU A 634 -23.29 8.72 -57.17
CA GLU A 634 -22.70 8.33 -55.87
C GLU A 634 -23.65 7.48 -55.00
N LEU A 635 -24.45 6.61 -55.62
CA LEU A 635 -25.12 5.50 -54.93
C LEU A 635 -24.56 4.17 -55.45
N GLY A 636 -23.25 4.00 -55.26
CA GLY A 636 -22.54 2.77 -55.60
C GLY A 636 -21.51 2.45 -54.53
N ALA A 637 -21.85 1.48 -53.67
CA ALA A 637 -20.92 0.65 -52.89
C ALA A 637 -19.62 1.33 -52.42
N ALA A 638 -19.70 2.27 -51.47
CA ALA A 638 -18.56 2.64 -50.65
C ALA A 638 -18.95 2.39 -49.19
N GLY A 639 -18.24 1.44 -48.57
CA GLY A 639 -18.45 1.03 -47.20
C GLY A 639 -18.43 2.22 -46.23
N ALA A 640 -19.26 2.09 -45.21
CA ALA A 640 -19.33 2.96 -44.06
C ALA A 640 -17.94 3.16 -43.42
N GLN A 641 -17.23 4.20 -43.84
CA GLN A 641 -16.12 4.75 -43.08
C GLN A 641 -16.63 6.06 -42.49
N VAL A 642 -16.83 6.04 -41.16
CA VAL A 642 -17.29 7.16 -40.35
C VAL A 642 -16.28 8.28 -40.49
N ASP A 643 -16.58 9.28 -41.31
CA ASP A 643 -15.78 10.49 -41.36
C ASP A 643 -16.14 11.35 -40.12
N ARG A 644 -15.49 11.02 -38.99
CA ARG A 644 -15.63 11.70 -37.69
C ARG A 644 -15.40 13.22 -37.80
N GLY A 645 -14.75 13.69 -38.87
CA GLY A 645 -14.41 15.09 -39.09
C GLY A 645 -15.52 15.98 -39.65
N LEU A 646 -16.52 15.44 -40.36
CA LEU A 646 -17.45 16.31 -41.12
C LEU A 646 -18.51 17.02 -40.24
N TRP A 647 -18.79 16.49 -39.05
CA TRP A 647 -19.78 17.05 -38.11
C TRP A 647 -19.16 17.80 -36.92
N LEU A 648 -17.84 17.99 -36.92
CA LEU A 648 -17.12 18.91 -36.03
C LEU A 648 -17.12 20.35 -36.59
N GLY A 649 -17.27 20.52 -37.90
CA GLY A 649 -17.23 21.83 -38.56
C GLY A 649 -18.48 22.70 -38.41
N ILE A 650 -19.57 22.18 -37.83
CA ILE A 650 -20.84 22.91 -37.68
C ILE A 650 -21.09 23.37 -36.22
N THR A 651 -20.31 22.89 -35.25
CA THR A 651 -20.44 23.25 -33.82
C THR A 651 -19.19 23.94 -33.28
N GLY A 652 -18.66 24.94 -34.02
CA GLY A 652 -17.56 25.83 -33.64
C GLY A 652 -16.71 25.40 -32.44
N ALA A 653 -15.53 24.83 -32.71
CA ALA A 653 -14.42 24.85 -31.77
C ALA A 653 -13.80 26.25 -31.72
#